data_AF-A0AA38SQM4-F1
#
_entry.id   AF-A0AA38SQM4-F1
#
_cell.length_a   1.000
_cell.length_b   1.000
_cell.length_c   1.000
_cell.angle_alpha   90.00
_cell.angle_beta   90.00
_cell.angle_gamma   90.00
#
_symmetry.space_group_name_H-M   'P 1'
#
loop_
_entity.id
_entity.type
_entity.pdbx_description
1 polymer ?
#
loop_
_entity_poly.entity_id
_entity_poly.type
_entity_poly.pdbx_seq_one_letter_code
_entity_poly.pdbx_strand_id
1 'polypeptide(L)'
;MDFDPLPDDVVQHILSKLSNAKDVASCNCVSKKWKNLMSYRNSLCFPDGIFNNLTGPQTPDSIVIQMVSSVSRLEHLVVSCPLTIEGQSSVVGSSLKNLELRVDHRPSKARTILECINQAARSLEYLKLTRVALTRTPKLDVFQKLRNLKICLSSVRIELLELWHCQLHTSHTANCSITLRAPKLQLLKLKGWARIRVHDTKCLKTFSINDDSSRVAPMVELGHYLMALESLSITGYEWHWEVIKQMLQLATKMKHLYLETGFTIEGLASWLLVVGSSLKKLKLRVAHAPTKVRMILECINQATARNLEYLKLWRVMMTRTPKLGVFHKLRDLSISEVVMEDSVLMEALRATPHLTRLELVGCKGLSSIRIELLELRHCQLHTCETAGCSVTLRTPKLQHLELSGWAWIRVHDTDCLKTFSIIESSCVAPMVELGDNLMALESLSVEVYECHWEVITKMLRQATQVKHLTLDMGITPGSFFPETDNFLDLLKTHPKLEFLRIRDGTIDALCKNHIKNVVDSSFVIPCLEEVVISVASRSNAEKVTWVVESLLKYGNKIKKINMIVKACTGDDYLDEFRDQIPSMADLRPVVSNDAPSPELAFHFATQRDLMKKVMIYRHKYGEYPTTDPQVWNAFDDGGTVDNMSMRARLRYLLDEYFDIYDRVQNGERMELSQVQMEIYDMVVEVRMDAEEGLHLDDNLDTSTEAENGTDSEKTDID
;
A
#
# COMPACT_ATOMS: atom_id res chain seq x y z
N MET A 1 34.12 16.14 37.25
CA MET A 1 34.93 16.77 36.19
C MET A 1 34.49 18.22 36.11
N ASP A 2 35.41 19.15 36.27
CA ASP A 2 35.12 20.58 36.20
C ASP A 2 34.98 20.98 34.72
N PHE A 3 33.76 21.28 34.27
CA PHE A 3 33.45 21.63 32.87
C PHE A 3 33.62 23.14 32.59
N ASP A 4 34.09 23.91 33.57
CA ASP A 4 34.34 25.34 33.43
C ASP A 4 35.55 25.77 32.55
N PRO A 5 36.55 24.93 32.17
CA PRO A 5 37.70 25.42 31.40
C PRO A 5 37.44 25.56 29.89
N LEU A 6 36.29 25.13 29.37
CA LEU A 6 36.01 25.24 27.92
C LEU A 6 35.83 26.71 27.52
N PRO A 7 36.52 27.20 26.46
CA PRO A 7 36.29 28.53 25.90
C PRO A 7 34.83 28.75 25.45
N ASP A 8 34.34 29.98 25.58
CA ASP A 8 32.93 30.34 25.30
C ASP A 8 32.52 30.05 23.86
N ASP A 9 33.43 30.24 22.91
CA ASP A 9 33.27 29.96 21.49
C ASP A 9 33.08 28.46 21.22
N VAL A 10 33.80 27.60 21.94
CA VAL A 10 33.64 26.14 21.84
C VAL A 10 32.29 25.72 22.39
N VAL A 11 31.89 26.25 23.56
CA VAL A 11 30.58 25.96 24.17
C VAL A 11 29.45 26.47 23.26
N GLN A 12 29.57 27.67 22.70
CA GLN A 12 28.62 28.20 21.72
C GLN A 12 28.55 27.32 20.46
N HIS A 13 29.69 26.83 19.96
CA HIS A 13 29.71 25.92 18.82
C HIS A 13 28.94 24.63 19.13
N ILE A 14 29.19 23.99 20.29
CA ILE A 14 28.49 22.78 20.71
C ILE A 14 26.98 23.06 20.83
N LEU A 15 26.60 24.13 21.53
CA LEU A 15 25.20 24.52 21.73
C LEU A 15 24.48 24.83 20.41
N SER A 16 25.19 25.35 19.40
CA SER A 16 24.66 25.60 18.04
C SER A 16 24.35 24.34 17.25
N LYS A 17 24.95 23.19 17.62
CA LYS A 17 24.73 21.89 16.97
C LYS A 17 23.65 21.07 17.65
N LEU A 18 23.36 21.33 18.93
CA LEU A 18 22.25 20.73 19.62
C LEU A 18 20.95 21.37 19.12
N SER A 19 19.93 20.59 18.80
CA SER A 19 18.60 21.09 18.44
C SER A 19 17.50 20.44 19.28
N ASN A 20 17.71 19.23 19.80
CA ASN A 20 16.74 18.50 20.60
C ASN A 20 16.58 19.09 22.00
N ALA A 21 15.37 19.57 22.34
CA ALA A 21 15.07 20.24 23.60
C ALA A 21 15.47 19.43 24.87
N LYS A 22 15.48 18.10 24.81
CA LYS A 22 15.92 17.26 25.95
C LYS A 22 17.41 17.47 26.23
N ASP A 23 18.24 17.37 25.18
CA ASP A 23 19.70 17.55 25.29
C ASP A 23 20.03 18.97 25.74
N VAL A 24 19.24 19.93 25.28
CA VAL A 24 19.32 21.34 25.68
C VAL A 24 19.06 21.52 27.17
N ALA A 25 17.98 20.92 27.67
CA ALA A 25 17.64 20.98 29.08
C ALA A 25 18.72 20.30 29.95
N SER A 26 19.28 19.18 29.48
CA SER A 26 20.41 18.52 30.16
C SER A 26 21.66 19.42 30.21
N CYS A 27 21.97 20.13 29.13
CA CYS A 27 23.08 21.09 29.09
C CYS A 27 22.91 22.25 30.08
N ASN A 28 21.67 22.68 30.34
CA ASN A 28 21.38 23.71 31.35
C ASN A 28 21.75 23.29 32.77
N CYS A 29 21.83 21.99 33.04
CA CYS A 29 22.21 21.45 34.35
C CYS A 29 23.72 21.30 34.52
N VAL A 30 24.52 21.47 33.46
CA VAL A 30 25.98 21.23 33.50
C VAL A 30 26.71 22.33 34.28
N SER A 31 26.51 23.60 33.94
CA SER A 31 27.05 24.72 34.72
C SER A 31 26.32 26.05 34.45
N LYS A 32 26.52 27.06 35.30
CA LYS A 32 25.99 28.42 35.10
C LYS A 32 26.47 29.03 33.78
N LYS A 33 27.70 28.70 33.36
CA LYS A 33 28.30 29.17 32.12
C LYS A 33 27.53 28.68 30.90
N TRP A 34 27.22 27.38 30.83
CA TRP A 34 26.42 26.79 29.76
C TRP A 34 25.02 27.43 29.71
N LYS A 35 24.38 27.62 30.86
CA LYS A 35 23.08 28.30 30.98
C LYS A 35 23.09 29.73 30.45
N ASN A 36 24.19 30.49 30.64
CA ASN A 36 24.29 31.86 30.13
C ASN A 36 24.51 31.91 28.60
N LEU A 37 25.25 30.93 28.05
CA LEU A 37 25.58 30.85 26.62
C LEU A 37 24.44 30.25 25.76
N MET A 38 23.38 29.76 26.39
CA MET A 38 22.20 29.21 25.73
C MET A 38 21.42 30.17 24.85
N SER A 39 21.50 31.47 25.14
CA SER A 39 20.79 32.51 24.39
C SER A 39 21.19 32.59 22.90
N TYR A 40 22.39 32.08 22.55
CA TYR A 40 22.95 32.11 21.19
C TYR A 40 22.47 31.00 20.26
N ARG A 41 21.61 30.11 20.74
CA ARG A 41 21.07 28.99 19.95
C ARG A 41 20.19 29.49 18.81
N ASN A 42 20.31 28.85 17.65
CA ASN A 42 19.52 29.16 16.46
C ASN A 42 18.43 28.12 16.18
N SER A 43 18.45 26.94 16.81
CA SER A 43 17.49 25.86 16.54
C SER A 43 17.02 25.16 17.81
N LEU A 44 15.71 24.91 17.89
CA LEU A 44 15.07 24.15 18.97
C LEU A 44 13.98 23.22 18.42
N CYS A 45 14.00 21.97 18.84
CA CYS A 45 13.14 20.89 18.37
C CYS A 45 12.54 20.13 19.56
N PHE A 46 11.22 20.05 19.60
CA PHE A 46 10.44 19.27 20.56
C PHE A 46 9.80 18.10 19.81
N PRO A 47 10.42 16.90 19.80
CA PRO A 47 9.87 15.73 19.12
C PRO A 47 8.59 15.23 19.79
N ASP A 48 7.85 14.40 19.06
CA ASP A 48 6.69 13.70 19.61
C ASP A 48 7.08 12.91 20.86
N GLY A 49 6.21 12.94 21.87
CA GLY A 49 6.39 12.15 23.10
C GLY A 49 7.49 12.66 24.05
N ILE A 50 8.15 13.79 23.78
CA ILE A 50 9.18 14.35 24.68
C ILE A 50 8.66 14.58 26.11
N PHE A 51 7.35 14.79 26.27
CA PHE A 51 6.69 15.04 27.54
C PHE A 51 5.95 13.83 28.11
N ASN A 52 6.06 12.63 27.52
CA ASN A 52 5.31 11.44 27.99
C ASN A 52 5.64 11.02 29.43
N ASN A 53 6.85 11.33 29.89
CA ASN A 53 7.32 11.00 31.24
C ASN A 53 7.27 12.20 32.19
N LEU A 54 6.58 13.28 31.82
CA LEU A 54 6.55 14.49 32.63
C LEU A 54 5.63 14.28 33.83
N THR A 55 6.21 13.98 35.00
CA THR A 55 5.51 13.90 36.28
C THR A 55 5.76 15.18 37.07
N GLY A 56 4.84 16.14 37.05
CA GLY A 56 4.98 17.39 37.79
C GLY A 56 3.89 18.42 37.49
N PRO A 57 3.89 19.55 38.21
CA PRO A 57 2.90 20.62 38.02
C PRO A 57 3.14 21.45 36.75
N GLN A 58 4.31 21.31 36.10
CA GLN A 58 4.59 22.01 34.85
C GLN A 58 3.89 21.35 33.68
N THR A 59 3.28 22.16 32.84
CA THR A 59 2.68 21.69 31.59
C THR A 59 3.73 21.67 30.48
N PRO A 60 3.57 20.82 29.45
CA PRO A 60 4.37 20.87 28.22
C PRO A 60 4.52 22.29 27.68
N ASP A 61 3.43 23.07 27.69
CA ASP A 61 3.42 24.46 27.21
C ASP A 61 4.36 25.34 28.01
N SER A 62 4.30 25.27 29.35
CA SER A 62 5.15 26.11 30.20
C SER A 62 6.62 25.84 29.95
N ILE A 63 6.99 24.57 29.70
CA ILE A 63 8.38 24.18 29.40
C ILE A 63 8.78 24.72 28.02
N VAL A 64 7.95 24.51 26.99
CA VAL A 64 8.24 25.02 25.64
C VAL A 64 8.38 26.54 25.66
N ILE A 65 7.43 27.24 26.28
CA ILE A 65 7.43 28.70 26.40
C ILE A 65 8.68 29.18 27.13
N GLN A 66 9.01 28.58 28.27
CA GLN A 66 10.21 28.94 29.03
C GLN A 66 11.49 28.75 28.22
N MET A 67 11.61 27.62 27.53
CA MET A 67 12.78 27.32 26.70
C MET A 67 12.89 28.25 25.50
N VAL A 68 11.79 28.50 24.77
CA VAL A 68 11.78 29.41 23.62
C VAL A 68 12.10 30.85 24.07
N SER A 69 11.54 31.29 25.20
CA SER A 69 11.78 32.64 25.77
C SER A 69 13.24 32.84 26.21
N SER A 70 13.95 31.76 26.53
CA SER A 70 15.36 31.80 26.92
C SER A 70 16.34 31.97 25.75
N VAL A 71 15.85 31.86 24.50
CA VAL A 71 16.67 31.91 23.29
C VAL A 71 16.42 33.22 22.53
N SER A 72 17.43 34.10 22.46
CA SER A 72 17.28 35.42 21.86
C SER A 72 17.38 35.41 20.32
N ARG A 73 18.05 34.40 19.74
CA ARG A 73 18.34 34.31 18.30
C ARG A 73 17.77 33.06 17.64
N LEU A 74 16.60 32.60 18.11
CA LEU A 74 15.98 31.40 17.57
C LEU A 74 15.57 31.60 16.10
N GLU A 75 16.21 30.89 15.18
CA GLU A 75 15.91 30.93 13.74
C GLU A 75 15.03 29.76 13.31
N HIS A 76 15.10 28.62 14.00
CA HIS A 76 14.39 27.39 13.67
C HIS A 76 13.68 26.81 14.90
N LEU A 77 12.35 26.72 14.83
CA LEU A 77 11.54 26.12 15.88
C LEU A 77 10.70 24.99 15.30
N VAL A 78 10.85 23.79 15.87
CA VAL A 78 10.03 22.61 15.55
C VAL A 78 9.33 22.15 16.82
N VAL A 79 8.01 22.15 16.82
CA VAL A 79 7.18 21.63 17.91
C VAL A 79 6.27 20.56 17.33
N SER A 80 6.62 19.30 17.57
CA SER A 80 5.82 18.15 17.13
C SER A 80 4.88 17.65 18.23
N CYS A 81 5.26 17.84 19.50
CA CYS A 81 4.44 17.44 20.63
C CYS A 81 3.09 18.21 20.72
N PRO A 82 2.04 17.58 21.27
CA PRO A 82 0.77 18.26 21.55
C PRO A 82 1.00 19.43 22.52
N LEU A 83 0.71 20.64 22.09
CA LEU A 83 0.66 21.80 22.99
C LEU A 83 -0.78 22.16 23.32
N THR A 84 -1.02 22.44 24.61
CA THR A 84 -2.28 22.99 25.12
C THR A 84 -2.30 24.52 25.12
N ILE A 85 -1.23 25.20 24.67
CA ILE A 85 -0.93 26.65 24.68
C ILE A 85 -1.98 27.51 25.41
N GLU A 86 -1.90 27.56 26.74
CA GLU A 86 -2.66 28.51 27.59
C GLU A 86 -1.83 29.72 28.06
N GLY A 87 -0.58 29.86 27.61
CA GLY A 87 0.33 30.93 28.04
C GLY A 87 0.77 31.88 26.93
N GLN A 88 0.65 33.19 27.22
CA GLN A 88 1.25 34.40 26.61
C GLN A 88 1.73 34.35 25.14
N SER A 89 1.13 35.20 24.31
CA SER A 89 1.37 35.34 22.87
C SER A 89 2.66 36.10 22.47
N SER A 90 3.57 36.40 23.39
CA SER A 90 4.73 37.30 23.17
C SER A 90 6.08 36.60 22.91
N VAL A 91 6.09 35.28 22.81
CA VAL A 91 7.30 34.47 23.02
C VAL A 91 8.11 34.22 21.74
N VAL A 92 7.54 34.46 20.56
CA VAL A 92 8.25 34.17 19.30
C VAL A 92 8.98 35.42 18.79
N GLY A 93 10.30 35.40 18.93
CA GLY A 93 11.17 36.49 18.51
C GLY A 93 11.12 36.81 17.02
N SER A 94 11.39 38.07 16.68
CA SER A 94 11.50 38.58 15.31
C SER A 94 12.62 37.94 14.47
N SER A 95 13.44 37.07 15.06
CA SER A 95 14.54 36.34 14.42
C SER A 95 14.12 35.02 13.76
N LEU A 96 12.89 34.53 14.00
CA LEU A 96 12.46 33.21 13.53
C LEU A 96 12.32 33.16 12.00
N LYS A 97 13.02 32.20 11.37
CA LYS A 97 12.97 31.95 9.92
C LYS A 97 12.13 30.72 9.59
N ASN A 98 12.24 29.64 10.38
CA ASN A 98 11.53 28.39 10.14
C ASN A 98 10.68 28.01 11.35
N LEU A 99 9.39 27.77 11.13
CA LEU A 99 8.45 27.34 12.15
C LEU A 99 7.71 26.08 11.71
N GLU A 100 7.84 25.00 12.48
CA GLU A 100 6.99 23.81 12.36
C GLU A 100 6.17 23.65 13.64
N LEU A 101 4.85 23.64 13.51
CA LEU A 101 3.94 23.39 14.62
C LEU A 101 3.01 22.24 14.28
N ARG A 102 2.88 21.32 15.22
CA ARG A 102 1.77 20.37 15.31
C ARG A 102 0.84 20.84 16.41
N VAL A 103 -0.42 21.05 16.06
CA VAL A 103 -1.45 21.52 17.00
C VAL A 103 -2.57 20.52 16.95
N ASP A 104 -2.94 19.92 18.08
CA ASP A 104 -4.02 18.95 18.11
C ASP A 104 -5.40 19.62 18.29
N HIS A 105 -6.46 18.82 18.12
CA HIS A 105 -7.85 19.15 17.75
C HIS A 105 -8.70 20.11 18.63
N ARG A 106 -8.13 20.99 19.45
CA ARG A 106 -8.95 21.90 20.28
C ARG A 106 -9.11 23.30 19.65
N PRO A 107 -10.29 23.64 19.08
CA PRO A 107 -10.51 24.89 18.33
C PRO A 107 -10.44 26.16 19.20
N SER A 108 -10.67 26.07 20.51
CA SER A 108 -10.63 27.22 21.43
C SER A 108 -9.25 27.90 21.52
N LYS A 109 -8.19 27.28 20.98
CA LYS A 109 -6.79 27.70 21.18
C LYS A 109 -6.08 28.19 19.91
N ALA A 110 -6.79 28.29 18.79
CA ALA A 110 -6.25 28.74 17.51
C ALA A 110 -5.76 30.21 17.54
N ARG A 111 -6.39 31.06 18.36
CA ARG A 111 -6.10 32.50 18.42
C ARG A 111 -4.66 32.81 18.85
N THR A 112 -4.16 32.13 19.89
CA THR A 112 -2.82 32.36 20.42
C THR A 112 -1.74 31.97 19.41
N ILE A 113 -1.96 30.87 18.68
CA ILE A 113 -1.03 30.41 17.62
C ILE A 113 -0.97 31.42 16.48
N LEU A 114 -2.13 31.96 16.07
CA LEU A 114 -2.20 33.00 15.04
C LEU A 114 -1.46 34.28 15.46
N GLU A 115 -1.57 34.68 16.73
CA GLU A 115 -0.83 35.83 17.26
C GLU A 115 0.69 35.60 17.22
N CYS A 116 1.17 34.42 17.67
CA CYS A 116 2.59 34.05 17.59
C CYS A 116 3.11 34.05 16.14
N ILE A 117 2.33 33.48 15.22
CA ILE A 117 2.64 33.44 13.78
C ILE A 117 2.70 34.86 13.20
N ASN A 118 1.76 35.73 13.58
CA ASN A 118 1.73 37.12 13.11
C ASN A 118 2.93 37.94 13.61
N GLN A 119 3.43 37.69 14.83
CA GLN A 119 4.63 38.35 15.36
C GLN A 119 5.89 37.90 14.60
N ALA A 120 6.00 36.61 14.28
CA ALA A 120 7.11 36.05 13.52
C ALA A 120 7.03 36.32 12.00
N ALA A 121 5.90 36.83 11.50
CA ALA A 121 5.60 36.84 10.06
C ALA A 121 6.59 37.61 9.19
N ARG A 122 7.26 38.64 9.73
CA ARG A 122 8.18 39.50 8.97
C ARG A 122 9.51 38.83 8.61
N SER A 123 9.94 37.85 9.40
CA SER A 123 11.21 37.14 9.23
C SER A 123 11.03 35.72 8.71
N LEU A 124 9.82 35.16 8.83
CA LEU A 124 9.55 33.77 8.48
C LEU A 124 9.76 33.50 6.98
N GLU A 125 10.57 32.49 6.68
CA GLU A 125 10.85 31.95 5.35
C GLU A 125 10.17 30.59 5.11
N TYR A 126 9.94 29.82 6.18
CA TYR A 126 9.27 28.51 6.13
C TYR A 126 8.25 28.37 7.26
N LEU A 127 7.01 28.00 6.92
CA LEU A 127 5.94 27.69 7.86
C LEU A 127 5.33 26.33 7.54
N LYS A 128 5.33 25.43 8.52
CA LYS A 128 4.60 24.16 8.46
C LYS A 128 3.65 24.04 9.63
N LEU A 129 2.36 23.98 9.33
CA LEU A 129 1.30 23.77 10.30
C LEU A 129 0.68 22.40 10.03
N THR A 130 0.65 21.54 11.04
CA THR A 130 0.06 20.21 10.94
C THR A 130 -0.98 20.01 12.02
N ARG A 131 -2.10 19.38 11.64
CA ARG A 131 -3.26 19.06 12.50
C ARG A 131 -4.02 20.24 13.11
N VAL A 132 -3.69 21.47 12.70
CA VAL A 132 -4.25 22.69 13.28
C VAL A 132 -5.73 22.85 12.95
N ALA A 133 -6.57 23.08 13.95
CA ALA A 133 -7.94 23.57 13.77
C ALA A 133 -7.93 25.10 13.83
N LEU A 134 -7.95 25.77 12.67
CA LEU A 134 -8.00 27.23 12.61
C LEU A 134 -9.46 27.70 12.64
N THR A 135 -9.87 28.37 13.72
CA THR A 135 -11.19 29.01 13.83
C THR A 135 -11.24 30.38 13.17
N ARG A 136 -10.09 30.95 12.75
CA ARG A 136 -9.99 32.18 11.97
C ARG A 136 -8.84 32.07 10.98
N THR A 137 -8.98 32.74 9.85
CA THR A 137 -7.93 32.83 8.84
C THR A 137 -6.79 33.72 9.37
N PRO A 138 -5.53 33.29 9.36
CA PRO A 138 -4.43 34.18 9.67
C PRO A 138 -4.43 35.35 8.70
N LYS A 139 -4.07 36.55 9.18
CA LYS A 139 -3.75 37.67 8.29
C LYS A 139 -2.40 37.38 7.64
N LEU A 140 -2.42 36.59 6.57
CA LEU A 140 -1.20 36.15 5.89
C LEU A 140 -0.57 37.24 5.00
N ASP A 141 -1.20 38.42 4.92
CA ASP A 141 -0.66 39.58 4.20
C ASP A 141 0.64 40.14 4.81
N VAL A 142 1.00 39.69 6.01
CA VAL A 142 2.19 40.14 6.75
C VAL A 142 3.46 39.39 6.32
N PHE A 143 3.34 38.28 5.58
CA PHE A 143 4.44 37.38 5.23
C PHE A 143 5.24 37.83 4.01
N GLN A 144 6.05 38.89 4.16
CA GLN A 144 6.85 39.43 3.05
C GLN A 144 8.06 38.55 2.64
N LYS A 145 8.56 37.70 3.54
CA LYS A 145 9.75 36.85 3.31
C LYS A 145 9.44 35.37 3.10
N LEU A 146 8.19 34.95 3.27
CA LEU A 146 7.80 33.55 3.25
C LEU A 146 8.04 32.93 1.87
N ARG A 147 8.86 31.87 1.84
CA ARG A 147 9.19 31.11 0.63
C ARG A 147 8.47 29.77 0.58
N ASN A 148 8.21 29.17 1.74
CA ASN A 148 7.62 27.84 1.84
C ASN A 148 6.47 27.85 2.84
N LEU A 149 5.30 27.43 2.40
CA LEU A 149 4.11 27.30 3.24
C LEU A 149 3.51 25.91 3.07
N LYS A 150 3.39 25.17 4.18
CA LYS A 150 2.70 23.88 4.24
C LYS A 150 1.67 23.91 5.36
N ILE A 151 0.39 23.78 5.01
CA ILE A 151 -0.70 23.72 5.98
C ILE A 151 -1.47 22.43 5.76
N CYS A 152 -1.50 21.57 6.78
CA CYS A 152 -2.27 20.33 6.78
C CYS A 152 -3.28 20.35 7.92
N LEU A 153 -4.57 20.45 7.59
CA LEU A 153 -5.68 20.35 8.54
C LEU A 153 -6.05 18.86 8.72
N SER A 154 -6.33 18.40 9.95
CA SER A 154 -6.62 16.97 10.23
C SER A 154 -8.10 16.62 10.36
N SER A 155 -9.00 17.60 10.53
CA SER A 155 -10.45 17.43 10.53
C SER A 155 -11.11 18.80 10.61
N VAL A 156 -12.07 19.08 9.72
CA VAL A 156 -12.82 20.35 9.70
C VAL A 156 -14.20 20.08 10.28
N ARG A 157 -14.32 19.92 11.61
CA ARG A 157 -15.58 20.21 12.30
C ARG A 157 -15.53 21.65 12.78
N ILE A 158 -15.91 22.57 11.90
CA ILE A 158 -16.11 23.97 12.26
C ILE A 158 -17.57 24.10 12.69
N GLU A 159 -17.80 24.00 14.00
CA GLU A 159 -19.01 24.51 14.62
C GLU A 159 -18.76 26.01 14.90
N LEU A 160 -19.57 26.87 14.28
CA LEU A 160 -19.53 28.33 14.31
C LEU A 160 -18.30 29.03 13.70
N LEU A 161 -18.53 29.63 12.54
CA LEU A 161 -17.75 30.75 12.02
C LEU A 161 -18.73 31.88 11.65
N GLU A 162 -18.98 32.81 12.57
CA GLU A 162 -19.67 34.07 12.25
C GLU A 162 -18.73 34.97 11.46
N LEU A 163 -18.97 35.06 10.14
CA LEU A 163 -18.41 36.12 9.30
C LEU A 163 -19.48 37.20 9.14
N TRP A 164 -19.15 38.42 9.56
CA TRP A 164 -20.01 39.58 9.37
C TRP A 164 -20.20 39.86 7.87
N HIS A 165 -21.48 40.00 7.49
CA HIS A 165 -22.01 40.40 6.18
C HIS A 165 -21.84 39.46 4.96
N CYS A 166 -22.29 38.22 5.09
CA CYS A 166 -23.02 37.52 4.02
C CYS A 166 -23.95 36.48 4.67
N GLN A 167 -25.27 36.68 4.58
CA GLN A 167 -26.24 35.64 4.96
C GLN A 167 -26.18 34.51 3.95
N LEU A 168 -25.66 33.36 4.36
CA LEU A 168 -25.90 32.07 3.73
C LEU A 168 -26.06 31.05 4.85
N HIS A 169 -27.28 30.58 5.04
CA HIS A 169 -27.55 29.35 5.79
C HIS A 169 -26.84 28.20 5.09
N THR A 170 -26.03 27.41 5.82
CA THR A 170 -25.93 25.96 5.64
C THR A 170 -25.08 25.33 6.74
N SER A 171 -25.49 24.11 7.09
CA SER A 171 -24.85 23.16 7.98
C SER A 171 -23.54 22.61 7.39
N HIS A 172 -22.52 22.54 8.25
CA HIS A 172 -21.31 21.72 8.21
C HIS A 172 -20.36 21.78 6.97
N THR A 173 -19.11 22.19 7.25
CA THR A 173 -17.85 22.07 6.45
C THR A 173 -17.53 23.08 5.32
N ALA A 174 -18.45 23.92 4.86
CA ALA A 174 -18.27 24.72 3.63
C ALA A 174 -17.44 26.03 3.70
N ASN A 175 -16.87 26.43 4.86
CA ASN A 175 -16.45 27.85 5.06
C ASN A 175 -14.94 28.13 5.27
N CYS A 176 -14.04 27.18 5.05
CA CYS A 176 -12.59 27.47 5.12
C CYS A 176 -12.12 28.26 3.90
N SER A 177 -11.92 29.58 4.05
CA SER A 177 -11.27 30.43 3.04
C SER A 177 -9.85 30.82 3.46
N ILE A 178 -8.91 30.95 2.52
CA ILE A 178 -7.57 31.49 2.78
C ILE A 178 -7.23 32.52 1.71
N THR A 179 -6.73 33.69 2.13
CA THR A 179 -6.18 34.70 1.22
C THR A 179 -4.69 34.88 1.55
N LEU A 180 -3.84 34.75 0.53
CA LEU A 180 -2.39 34.76 0.63
C LEU A 180 -1.81 35.87 -0.24
N ARG A 181 -0.97 36.73 0.34
CA ARG A 181 -0.15 37.70 -0.39
C ARG A 181 1.32 37.53 -0.02
N ALA A 182 2.01 36.65 -0.73
CA ALA A 182 3.39 36.26 -0.44
C ALA A 182 4.23 36.25 -1.74
N PRO A 183 4.84 37.39 -2.13
CA PRO A 183 5.50 37.55 -3.44
C PRO A 183 6.70 36.62 -3.65
N LYS A 184 7.30 36.12 -2.55
CA LYS A 184 8.46 35.23 -2.56
C LYS A 184 8.10 33.75 -2.39
N LEU A 185 6.81 33.42 -2.31
CA LEU A 185 6.35 32.06 -2.09
C LEU A 185 6.73 31.18 -3.28
N GLN A 186 7.48 30.11 -3.02
CA GLN A 186 7.94 29.12 -4.00
C GLN A 186 7.21 27.78 -3.86
N LEU A 187 6.81 27.42 -2.65
CA LEU A 187 6.09 26.17 -2.37
C LEU A 187 4.87 26.43 -1.51
N LEU A 188 3.71 25.98 -1.98
CA LEU A 188 2.45 26.03 -1.28
C LEU A 188 1.82 24.64 -1.28
N LYS A 189 1.65 24.06 -0.09
CA LYS A 189 0.93 22.78 0.10
C LYS A 189 -0.22 22.98 1.08
N LEU A 190 -1.44 22.71 0.63
CA LEU A 190 -2.66 22.88 1.39
C LEU A 190 -3.41 21.55 1.47
N LYS A 191 -4.01 21.25 2.62
CA LYS A 191 -4.94 20.12 2.78
C LYS A 191 -6.23 20.55 3.47
N GLY A 192 -7.39 20.23 2.89
CA GLY A 192 -8.73 20.45 3.46
C GLY A 192 -9.27 21.89 3.40
N TRP A 193 -9.14 22.58 2.26
CA TRP A 193 -9.54 23.99 2.11
C TRP A 193 -10.58 24.17 1.01
N ALA A 194 -11.65 24.94 1.29
CA ALA A 194 -12.76 25.16 0.37
C ALA A 194 -12.63 26.41 -0.51
N ARG A 195 -11.93 27.47 -0.06
CA ARG A 195 -11.68 28.67 -0.89
C ARG A 195 -10.24 29.14 -0.73
N ILE A 196 -9.52 29.35 -1.83
CA ILE A 196 -8.10 29.70 -1.81
C ILE A 196 -7.89 30.87 -2.76
N ARG A 197 -7.49 32.02 -2.23
CA ARG A 197 -7.05 33.18 -3.00
C ARG A 197 -5.56 33.38 -2.81
N VAL A 198 -4.78 33.37 -3.88
CA VAL A 198 -3.34 33.66 -3.80
C VAL A 198 -3.00 34.79 -4.76
N HIS A 199 -2.59 35.91 -4.19
CA HIS A 199 -2.13 37.09 -4.91
C HIS A 199 -0.60 37.09 -5.00
N ASP A 200 -0.09 37.65 -6.10
CA ASP A 200 1.35 37.85 -6.35
C ASP A 200 2.18 36.54 -6.38
N THR A 201 1.72 35.55 -7.14
CA THR A 201 2.30 34.20 -7.23
C THR A 201 3.52 34.06 -8.15
N LYS A 202 4.19 35.17 -8.50
CA LYS A 202 5.28 35.21 -9.51
C LYS A 202 6.43 34.23 -9.25
N CYS A 203 6.70 33.90 -7.98
CA CYS A 203 7.76 32.98 -7.58
C CYS A 203 7.31 31.54 -7.33
N LEU A 204 6.00 31.24 -7.44
CA LEU A 204 5.43 29.96 -7.03
C LEU A 204 5.86 28.85 -8.00
N LYS A 205 6.72 27.94 -7.51
CA LYS A 205 7.23 26.79 -8.27
C LYS A 205 6.46 25.51 -8.03
N THR A 206 5.96 25.31 -6.82
CA THR A 206 5.23 24.10 -6.43
C THR A 206 3.91 24.46 -5.76
N PHE A 207 2.82 23.94 -6.29
CA PHE A 207 1.50 24.07 -5.72
C PHE A 207 0.88 22.70 -5.54
N SER A 208 0.44 22.39 -4.32
CA SER A 208 -0.23 21.14 -3.99
C SER A 208 -1.47 21.41 -3.18
N ILE A 209 -2.60 20.89 -3.61
CA ILE A 209 -3.81 20.86 -2.81
C ILE A 209 -4.27 19.42 -2.73
N ASN A 210 -4.58 19.00 -1.51
CA ASN A 210 -5.26 17.73 -1.26
C ASN A 210 -6.57 18.01 -0.51
N ASP A 211 -7.71 17.65 -1.09
CA ASP A 211 -8.98 17.72 -0.40
C ASP A 211 -9.68 16.36 -0.30
N ASP A 212 -9.39 15.65 0.78
CA ASP A 212 -10.04 14.36 1.08
C ASP A 212 -11.44 14.55 1.72
N SER A 213 -11.89 15.78 1.97
CA SER A 213 -12.92 16.05 3.00
C SER A 213 -14.14 16.85 2.58
N SER A 214 -14.09 17.59 1.48
CA SER A 214 -15.20 18.47 1.11
C SER A 214 -16.10 17.87 0.02
N ARG A 215 -17.42 18.07 0.16
CA ARG A 215 -18.44 17.86 -0.88
C ARG A 215 -18.65 19.12 -1.73
N VAL A 216 -17.70 20.05 -1.70
CA VAL A 216 -17.84 21.36 -2.32
C VAL A 216 -16.56 21.67 -3.07
N ALA A 217 -16.68 21.79 -4.39
CA ALA A 217 -15.57 22.13 -5.26
C ALA A 217 -14.80 23.36 -4.73
N PRO A 218 -13.50 23.25 -4.47
CA PRO A 218 -12.75 24.36 -3.92
C PRO A 218 -12.68 25.51 -4.92
N MET A 219 -13.03 26.72 -4.46
CA MET A 219 -12.94 27.93 -5.26
C MET A 219 -11.51 28.46 -5.16
N VAL A 220 -10.74 28.32 -6.24
CA VAL A 220 -9.35 28.78 -6.29
C VAL A 220 -9.23 30.01 -7.20
N GLU A 221 -8.84 31.14 -6.61
CA GLU A 221 -8.48 32.36 -7.34
C GLU A 221 -6.96 32.52 -7.25
N LEU A 222 -6.24 32.06 -8.28
CA LEU A 222 -4.82 32.38 -8.44
C LEU A 222 -4.70 33.62 -9.31
N GLY A 223 -3.92 34.62 -8.86
CA GLY A 223 -3.59 35.78 -9.68
C GLY A 223 -2.91 35.38 -10.99
N HIS A 224 -2.86 36.30 -11.96
CA HIS A 224 -2.38 36.10 -13.34
C HIS A 224 -0.91 35.68 -13.54
N TYR A 225 -0.21 35.15 -12.53
CA TYR A 225 1.25 35.02 -12.50
C TYR A 225 1.77 33.64 -12.08
N LEU A 226 1.29 32.55 -12.70
CA LEU A 226 1.83 31.18 -12.47
C LEU A 226 2.94 30.76 -13.45
N MET A 227 3.59 31.73 -14.09
CA MET A 227 4.62 31.48 -15.11
C MET A 227 5.85 30.72 -14.58
N ALA A 228 6.07 30.73 -13.26
CA ALA A 228 7.15 30.01 -12.59
C ALA A 228 6.75 28.61 -12.10
N LEU A 229 5.49 28.19 -12.27
CA LEU A 229 4.98 26.94 -11.72
C LEU A 229 5.59 25.73 -12.46
N GLU A 230 6.38 24.95 -11.72
CA GLU A 230 7.04 23.74 -12.23
C GLU A 230 6.32 22.46 -11.80
N SER A 231 5.59 22.49 -10.69
CA SER A 231 4.91 21.32 -10.13
C SER A 231 3.51 21.67 -9.65
N LEU A 232 2.51 20.94 -10.16
CA LEU A 232 1.12 21.04 -9.74
C LEU A 232 0.64 19.66 -9.25
N SER A 233 0.03 19.62 -8.07
CA SER A 233 -0.57 18.41 -7.50
C SER A 233 -1.96 18.76 -6.98
N ILE A 234 -3.00 18.22 -7.59
CA ILE A 234 -4.38 18.40 -7.16
C ILE A 234 -4.96 17.03 -6.88
N THR A 235 -5.34 16.78 -5.64
CA THR A 235 -6.00 15.55 -5.21
C THR A 235 -7.28 15.87 -4.45
N GLY A 236 -8.20 14.91 -4.42
CA GLY A 236 -9.49 15.06 -3.75
C GLY A 236 -10.70 14.83 -4.65
N TYR A 237 -11.87 14.73 -4.03
CA TYR A 237 -13.14 14.53 -4.74
C TYR A 237 -13.68 15.91 -5.19
N GLU A 238 -14.20 16.01 -6.42
CA GLU A 238 -14.98 17.16 -6.93
C GLU A 238 -14.25 18.47 -7.31
N TRP A 239 -13.12 18.40 -8.02
CA TRP A 239 -12.60 19.61 -8.67
C TRP A 239 -13.31 19.92 -9.99
N HIS A 240 -13.73 21.18 -10.17
CA HIS A 240 -14.28 21.64 -11.43
C HIS A 240 -13.15 21.88 -12.44
N TRP A 241 -13.25 21.27 -13.62
CA TRP A 241 -12.20 21.36 -14.65
C TRP A 241 -11.84 22.80 -15.02
N GLU A 242 -12.80 23.71 -15.11
CA GLU A 242 -12.53 25.11 -15.49
C GLU A 242 -11.55 25.81 -14.54
N VAL A 243 -11.56 25.47 -13.24
CA VAL A 243 -10.58 26.00 -12.27
C VAL A 243 -9.19 25.45 -12.59
N ILE A 244 -9.09 24.13 -12.78
CA ILE A 244 -7.83 23.47 -13.15
C ILE A 244 -7.28 24.04 -14.46
N LYS A 245 -8.15 24.18 -15.47
CA LYS A 245 -7.83 24.73 -16.78
C LYS A 245 -7.24 26.13 -16.69
N GLN A 246 -7.84 27.03 -15.91
CA GLN A 246 -7.29 28.38 -15.69
C GLN A 246 -5.89 28.33 -15.08
N MET A 247 -5.66 27.47 -14.10
CA MET A 247 -4.34 27.30 -13.48
C MET A 247 -3.31 26.74 -14.46
N LEU A 248 -3.72 25.74 -15.25
CA LEU A 248 -2.91 25.08 -16.26
C LEU A 248 -2.53 26.02 -17.41
N GLN A 249 -3.46 26.85 -17.89
CA GLN A 249 -3.22 27.84 -18.94
C GLN A 249 -2.13 28.86 -18.57
N LEU A 250 -2.00 29.17 -17.27
CA LEU A 250 -0.97 30.09 -16.77
C LEU A 250 0.40 29.42 -16.54
N ALA A 251 0.46 28.08 -16.55
CA ALA A 251 1.65 27.30 -16.18
C ALA A 251 2.38 26.77 -17.42
N THR A 252 3.19 27.60 -18.07
CA THR A 252 3.89 27.26 -19.33
C THR A 252 5.17 26.44 -19.16
N LYS A 253 5.73 26.34 -17.94
CA LYS A 253 7.00 25.65 -17.64
C LYS A 253 6.82 24.43 -16.73
N MET A 254 5.66 23.78 -16.78
CA MET A 254 5.35 22.68 -15.87
C MET A 254 6.19 21.44 -16.18
N LYS A 255 6.88 20.94 -15.15
CA LYS A 255 7.65 19.70 -15.21
C LYS A 255 6.87 18.52 -14.64
N HIS A 256 6.08 18.75 -13.59
CA HIS A 256 5.37 17.69 -12.88
C HIS A 256 3.88 18.02 -12.74
N LEU A 257 3.02 17.11 -13.17
CA LEU A 257 1.58 17.19 -12.98
C LEU A 257 1.06 15.95 -12.25
N TYR A 258 0.31 16.16 -11.18
CA TYR A 258 -0.50 15.13 -10.55
C TYR A 258 -1.94 15.59 -10.43
N LEU A 259 -2.86 14.86 -11.08
CA LEU A 259 -4.29 15.08 -10.99
C LEU A 259 -4.97 13.79 -10.56
N GLU A 260 -5.65 13.83 -9.41
CA GLU A 260 -6.48 12.73 -8.91
C GLU A 260 -7.99 13.00 -9.08
N THR A 261 -8.33 14.08 -9.79
CA THR A 261 -9.66 14.67 -9.78
C THR A 261 -10.30 14.59 -11.17
N GLY A 262 -11.58 14.97 -11.30
CA GLY A 262 -12.23 15.09 -12.60
C GLY A 262 -11.56 16.13 -13.50
N PHE A 263 -11.27 15.76 -14.75
CA PHE A 263 -10.81 16.66 -15.81
C PHE A 263 -11.54 16.37 -17.13
N THR A 264 -11.61 17.36 -18.02
CA THR A 264 -12.05 17.12 -19.40
C THR A 264 -10.85 16.77 -20.28
N ILE A 265 -11.04 15.86 -21.23
CA ILE A 265 -9.94 15.40 -22.08
C ILE A 265 -9.51 16.48 -23.04
N GLU A 266 -10.46 17.15 -23.69
CA GLU A 266 -10.16 18.24 -24.62
C GLU A 266 -9.34 19.33 -23.95
N GLY A 267 -9.68 19.64 -22.70
CA GLY A 267 -8.93 20.58 -21.89
C GLY A 267 -7.51 20.07 -21.54
N LEU A 268 -7.38 18.83 -21.07
CA LEU A 268 -6.06 18.27 -20.77
C LEU A 268 -5.19 18.16 -22.03
N ALA A 269 -5.78 17.73 -23.14
CA ALA A 269 -5.12 17.58 -24.44
C ALA A 269 -4.60 18.92 -24.97
N SER A 270 -5.46 19.94 -25.00
CA SER A 270 -5.07 21.28 -25.44
C SER A 270 -3.96 21.87 -24.57
N TRP A 271 -3.99 21.62 -23.26
CA TRP A 271 -2.92 22.04 -22.37
C TRP A 271 -1.61 21.25 -22.59
N LEU A 272 -1.68 19.93 -22.75
CA LEU A 272 -0.52 19.10 -23.01
C LEU A 272 0.19 19.56 -24.30
N LEU A 273 -0.54 19.98 -25.34
CA LEU A 273 0.07 20.51 -26.56
C LEU A 273 0.96 21.74 -26.31
N VAL A 274 0.63 22.55 -25.30
CA VAL A 274 1.41 23.73 -24.93
C VAL A 274 2.62 23.36 -24.07
N VAL A 275 2.44 22.47 -23.09
CA VAL A 275 3.42 22.24 -22.01
C VAL A 275 4.21 20.94 -22.16
N GLY A 276 3.77 20.06 -23.07
CA GLY A 276 4.26 18.69 -23.17
C GLY A 276 5.75 18.56 -23.47
N SER A 277 6.37 19.58 -24.08
CA SER A 277 7.82 19.64 -24.26
C SER A 277 8.60 19.86 -22.95
N SER A 278 8.00 20.42 -21.90
CA SER A 278 8.65 20.65 -20.61
C SER A 278 8.30 19.61 -19.54
N LEU A 279 7.24 18.83 -19.78
CA LEU A 279 6.69 17.87 -18.83
C LEU A 279 7.57 16.61 -18.74
N LYS A 280 7.97 16.28 -17.51
CA LYS A 280 8.79 15.12 -17.16
C LYS A 280 8.02 14.04 -16.41
N LYS A 281 7.06 14.44 -15.56
CA LYS A 281 6.30 13.50 -14.72
C LYS A 281 4.81 13.79 -14.83
N LEU A 282 4.05 12.77 -15.19
CA LEU A 282 2.60 12.85 -15.32
C LEU A 282 1.93 11.75 -14.50
N LYS A 283 1.03 12.15 -13.60
CA LYS A 283 0.20 11.24 -12.80
C LYS A 283 -1.26 11.61 -12.98
N LEU A 284 -2.07 10.69 -13.48
CA LEU A 284 -3.49 10.92 -13.75
C LEU A 284 -4.35 9.79 -13.17
N ARG A 285 -5.39 10.15 -12.42
CA ARG A 285 -6.51 9.26 -12.13
C ARG A 285 -7.60 9.55 -13.15
N VAL A 286 -7.96 8.57 -13.98
CA VAL A 286 -9.03 8.73 -14.97
C VAL A 286 -10.29 8.10 -14.38
N ALA A 287 -11.36 8.86 -14.20
CA ALA A 287 -12.63 8.30 -13.73
C ALA A 287 -13.32 7.49 -14.85
N HIS A 288 -14.06 6.45 -14.47
CA HIS A 288 -14.68 5.34 -15.24
C HIS A 288 -15.32 5.65 -16.62
N ALA A 289 -14.53 6.06 -17.60
CA ALA A 289 -14.99 6.24 -18.97
C ALA A 289 -14.00 5.63 -19.98
N PRO A 290 -14.24 4.42 -20.52
CA PRO A 290 -13.32 3.73 -21.42
C PRO A 290 -13.02 4.50 -22.72
N THR A 291 -14.04 5.13 -23.31
CA THR A 291 -13.90 5.90 -24.57
C THR A 291 -12.94 7.08 -24.43
N LYS A 292 -12.84 7.60 -23.22
CA LYS A 292 -12.06 8.79 -22.85
C LYS A 292 -10.56 8.47 -22.77
N VAL A 293 -10.20 7.26 -22.36
CA VAL A 293 -8.80 6.87 -22.13
C VAL A 293 -7.95 6.88 -23.39
N ARG A 294 -8.48 6.32 -24.49
CA ARG A 294 -7.76 6.24 -25.76
C ARG A 294 -7.31 7.63 -26.21
N MET A 295 -8.21 8.61 -26.12
CA MET A 295 -7.91 10.00 -26.46
C MET A 295 -6.82 10.57 -25.56
N ILE A 296 -6.84 10.30 -24.24
CA ILE A 296 -5.79 10.78 -23.32
C ILE A 296 -4.42 10.25 -23.74
N LEU A 297 -4.31 8.95 -24.03
CA LEU A 297 -3.05 8.33 -24.43
C LEU A 297 -2.55 8.84 -25.79
N GLU A 298 -3.45 9.01 -26.76
CA GLU A 298 -3.13 9.61 -28.05
C GLU A 298 -2.67 11.07 -27.90
N CYS A 299 -3.29 11.85 -27.01
CA CYS A 299 -2.88 13.22 -26.71
C CYS A 299 -1.55 13.29 -25.97
N ILE A 300 -1.31 12.43 -24.98
CA ILE A 300 -0.02 12.32 -24.28
C ILE A 300 1.08 12.00 -25.29
N ASN A 301 0.81 11.06 -26.20
CA ASN A 301 1.72 10.68 -27.26
C ASN A 301 2.07 11.86 -28.18
N GLN A 302 1.06 12.53 -28.76
CA GLN A 302 1.27 13.63 -29.70
C GLN A 302 1.98 14.83 -29.05
N ALA A 303 1.63 15.15 -27.80
CA ALA A 303 2.05 16.39 -27.15
C ALA A 303 3.32 16.26 -26.29
N THR A 304 3.56 15.09 -25.70
CA THR A 304 4.44 14.95 -24.52
C THR A 304 5.53 13.88 -24.68
N ALA A 305 5.42 13.00 -25.68
CA ALA A 305 6.20 11.76 -25.74
C ALA A 305 7.72 11.91 -25.70
N ARG A 306 8.27 13.09 -26.03
CA ARG A 306 9.72 13.29 -26.17
C ARG A 306 10.45 13.51 -24.86
N ASN A 307 9.79 14.04 -23.82
CA ASN A 307 10.45 14.43 -22.57
C ASN A 307 9.88 13.78 -21.30
N LEU A 308 8.81 13.01 -21.44
CA LEU A 308 8.21 12.30 -20.32
C LEU A 308 9.15 11.20 -19.81
N GLU A 309 9.49 11.26 -18.53
CA GLU A 309 10.37 10.31 -17.83
C GLU A 309 9.56 9.35 -16.93
N TYR A 310 8.42 9.81 -16.40
CA TYR A 310 7.54 9.06 -15.50
C TYR A 310 6.07 9.23 -15.88
N LEU A 311 5.34 8.12 -16.03
CA LEU A 311 3.90 8.10 -16.30
C LEU A 311 3.20 7.18 -15.31
N LYS A 312 2.18 7.71 -14.62
CA LYS A 312 1.29 6.93 -13.75
C LYS A 312 -0.17 7.14 -14.12
N LEU A 313 -0.87 6.05 -14.35
CA LEU A 313 -2.28 6.01 -14.73
C LEU A 313 -3.04 5.10 -13.76
N TRP A 314 -4.14 5.60 -13.19
CA TRP A 314 -4.96 4.83 -12.22
C TRP A 314 -6.44 4.86 -12.60
N ARG A 315 -7.16 3.76 -12.37
CA ARG A 315 -8.61 3.57 -12.65
C ARG A 315 -9.03 3.71 -14.11
N VAL A 316 -8.12 3.37 -15.00
CA VAL A 316 -8.28 3.54 -16.43
C VAL A 316 -8.95 2.29 -17.04
N MET A 317 -9.78 2.43 -18.08
CA MET A 317 -10.28 1.29 -18.85
C MET A 317 -9.79 1.39 -20.30
N MET A 318 -8.99 0.42 -20.74
CA MET A 318 -8.34 0.39 -22.05
C MET A 318 -8.85 -0.80 -22.87
N THR A 319 -10.01 -0.66 -23.50
CA THR A 319 -10.60 -1.72 -24.35
C THR A 319 -10.14 -1.68 -25.81
N ARG A 320 -9.32 -0.69 -26.20
CA ARG A 320 -8.83 -0.54 -27.57
C ARG A 320 -7.38 -0.10 -27.57
N THR A 321 -6.60 -0.64 -28.50
CA THR A 321 -5.18 -0.31 -28.71
C THR A 321 -5.03 1.17 -29.09
N PRO A 322 -4.41 2.01 -28.25
CA PRO A 322 -4.12 3.40 -28.58
C PRO A 322 -2.97 3.46 -29.60
N LYS A 323 -3.02 4.44 -30.51
CA LYS A 323 -1.88 4.73 -31.41
C LYS A 323 -0.79 5.46 -30.63
N LEU A 324 0.02 4.69 -29.92
CA LEU A 324 1.16 5.20 -29.17
C LEU A 324 2.38 5.30 -30.08
N GLY A 325 3.09 6.42 -29.98
CA GLY A 325 4.41 6.63 -30.53
C GLY A 325 5.45 6.32 -29.47
N VAL A 326 6.72 6.33 -29.88
CA VAL A 326 7.81 5.88 -29.01
C VAL A 326 8.13 6.94 -27.95
N PHE A 327 8.02 6.57 -26.68
CA PHE A 327 8.45 7.34 -25.54
C PHE A 327 9.95 7.12 -25.27
N HIS A 328 10.79 7.93 -25.91
CA HIS A 328 12.26 7.75 -25.84
C HIS A 328 12.88 7.97 -24.45
N LYS A 329 12.24 8.74 -23.57
CA LYS A 329 12.79 9.07 -22.24
C LYS A 329 12.04 8.43 -21.08
N LEU A 330 10.96 7.70 -21.35
CA LEU A 330 10.15 7.11 -20.29
C LEU A 330 10.92 5.97 -19.64
N ARG A 331 11.14 6.09 -18.32
CA ARG A 331 11.87 5.11 -17.52
C ARG A 331 10.99 4.40 -16.50
N ASP A 332 9.87 5.03 -16.14
CA ASP A 332 8.95 4.54 -15.12
C ASP A 332 7.50 4.60 -15.65
N LEU A 333 6.85 3.45 -15.67
CA LEU A 333 5.46 3.28 -16.07
C LEU A 333 4.72 2.55 -14.96
N SER A 334 3.68 3.19 -14.43
CA SER A 334 2.84 2.65 -13.37
C SER A 334 1.39 2.71 -13.81
N ILE A 335 0.77 1.56 -14.02
CA ILE A 335 -0.63 1.43 -14.42
C ILE A 335 -1.33 0.63 -13.33
N SER A 336 -2.44 1.14 -12.80
CA SER A 336 -3.11 0.41 -11.72
C SER A 336 -4.62 0.57 -11.66
N GLU A 337 -5.30 -0.46 -11.15
CA GLU A 337 -6.75 -0.60 -11.18
C GLU A 337 -7.31 -0.42 -12.60
N VAL A 338 -6.65 -1.05 -13.58
CA VAL A 338 -6.98 -0.88 -15.01
C VAL A 338 -7.54 -2.16 -15.59
N VAL A 339 -8.63 -2.04 -16.33
CA VAL A 339 -9.12 -3.14 -17.18
C VAL A 339 -8.53 -2.94 -18.58
N MET A 340 -7.68 -3.87 -19.03
CA MET A 340 -7.06 -3.82 -20.35
C MET A 340 -6.82 -5.22 -20.92
N GLU A 341 -6.85 -5.34 -22.24
CA GLU A 341 -6.50 -6.57 -22.94
C GLU A 341 -4.99 -6.69 -23.15
N ASP A 342 -4.50 -7.93 -23.31
CA ASP A 342 -3.09 -8.25 -23.57
C ASP A 342 -2.52 -7.45 -24.75
N SER A 343 -3.31 -7.31 -25.83
CA SER A 343 -2.91 -6.58 -27.04
C SER A 343 -2.59 -5.11 -26.77
N VAL A 344 -3.32 -4.48 -25.85
CA VAL A 344 -3.17 -3.07 -25.49
C VAL A 344 -1.93 -2.86 -24.63
N LEU A 345 -1.70 -3.76 -23.68
CA LEU A 345 -0.48 -3.75 -22.87
C LEU A 345 0.76 -3.90 -23.76
N MET A 346 0.74 -4.88 -24.68
CA MET A 346 1.86 -5.14 -25.58
C MET A 346 2.22 -3.93 -26.44
N GLU A 347 1.22 -3.21 -26.96
CA GLU A 347 1.46 -1.99 -27.72
C GLU A 347 2.02 -0.85 -26.85
N ALA A 348 1.56 -0.72 -25.60
CA ALA A 348 2.11 0.24 -24.65
C ALA A 348 3.58 -0.09 -24.27
N LEU A 349 3.93 -1.36 -24.15
CA LEU A 349 5.31 -1.78 -23.89
C LEU A 349 6.22 -1.55 -25.10
N ARG A 350 5.72 -1.80 -26.33
CA ARG A 350 6.45 -1.46 -27.57
C ARG A 350 6.74 0.04 -27.69
N ALA A 351 5.80 0.87 -27.23
CA ALA A 351 5.98 2.31 -27.18
C ALA A 351 7.01 2.76 -26.13
N THR A 352 7.45 1.90 -25.21
CA THR A 352 8.29 2.27 -24.06
C THR A 352 9.59 1.43 -23.96
N PRO A 353 10.47 1.47 -24.97
CA PRO A 353 11.61 0.54 -25.08
C PRO A 353 12.72 0.72 -24.03
N HIS A 354 12.80 1.90 -23.39
CA HIS A 354 13.85 2.23 -22.41
C HIS A 354 13.35 2.15 -20.96
N LEU A 355 12.26 1.43 -20.72
CA LEU A 355 11.65 1.30 -19.42
C LEU A 355 12.58 0.59 -18.44
N THR A 356 12.78 1.18 -17.27
CA THR A 356 13.60 0.62 -16.18
C THR A 356 12.76 0.11 -15.01
N ARG A 357 11.53 0.63 -14.87
CA ARG A 357 10.55 0.24 -13.85
C ARG A 357 9.16 0.12 -14.47
N LEU A 358 8.55 -1.05 -14.29
CA LEU A 358 7.18 -1.36 -14.69
C LEU A 358 6.38 -1.78 -13.47
N GLU A 359 5.26 -1.11 -13.22
CA GLU A 359 4.30 -1.47 -12.17
C GLU A 359 2.92 -1.61 -12.81
N LEU A 360 2.37 -2.83 -12.80
CA LEU A 360 0.99 -3.13 -13.17
C LEU A 360 0.29 -3.67 -11.93
N VAL A 361 -0.56 -2.90 -11.27
CA VAL A 361 -1.15 -3.27 -9.98
C VAL A 361 -2.67 -3.31 -10.05
N GLY A 362 -3.30 -4.42 -9.70
CA GLY A 362 -4.76 -4.56 -9.74
C GLY A 362 -5.32 -4.45 -11.16
N CYS A 363 -4.57 -4.93 -12.16
CA CYS A 363 -5.04 -4.93 -13.54
C CYS A 363 -5.96 -6.15 -13.80
N LYS A 364 -6.97 -5.97 -14.65
CA LYS A 364 -7.93 -7.01 -15.09
C LYS A 364 -7.91 -7.12 -16.62
N GLY A 365 -8.32 -8.25 -17.16
CA GLY A 365 -8.36 -8.55 -18.60
C GLY A 365 -7.06 -9.12 -19.18
N LEU A 366 -6.09 -9.47 -18.33
CA LEU A 366 -4.78 -9.96 -18.75
C LEU A 366 -4.74 -11.48 -18.65
N SER A 367 -4.51 -12.15 -19.79
CA SER A 367 -4.57 -13.62 -19.87
C SER A 367 -3.21 -14.24 -20.19
N SER A 368 -2.49 -13.73 -21.18
CA SER A 368 -1.18 -14.21 -21.58
C SER A 368 -0.30 -13.05 -22.02
N ILE A 369 0.62 -12.65 -21.14
CA ILE A 369 1.49 -11.51 -21.38
C ILE A 369 2.93 -11.95 -21.61
N ARG A 370 3.60 -11.33 -22.57
CA ARG A 370 5.01 -11.54 -22.87
C ARG A 370 5.76 -10.22 -22.83
N ILE A 371 6.59 -10.01 -21.81
CA ILE A 371 7.31 -8.74 -21.62
C ILE A 371 8.76 -8.91 -22.07
N GLU A 372 9.14 -8.15 -23.11
CA GLU A 372 10.50 -8.12 -23.64
C GLU A 372 11.07 -6.70 -23.53
N LEU A 373 11.71 -6.40 -22.39
CA LEU A 373 12.25 -5.08 -22.08
C LEU A 373 13.70 -5.19 -21.60
N LEU A 374 14.63 -4.80 -22.47
CA LEU A 374 16.07 -5.03 -22.25
C LEU A 374 16.67 -4.20 -21.11
N GLU A 375 16.08 -3.04 -20.80
CA GLU A 375 16.55 -2.13 -19.75
C GLU A 375 15.77 -2.27 -18.43
N LEU A 376 14.80 -3.17 -18.36
CA LEU A 376 13.94 -3.33 -17.19
C LEU A 376 14.75 -3.87 -16.01
N ARG A 377 14.69 -3.15 -14.88
CA ARG A 377 15.37 -3.52 -13.62
C ARG A 377 14.39 -3.86 -12.51
N HIS A 378 13.20 -3.25 -12.53
CA HIS A 378 12.16 -3.47 -11.54
C HIS A 378 10.84 -3.77 -12.23
N CYS A 379 10.20 -4.86 -11.86
CA CYS A 379 8.92 -5.28 -12.40
C CYS A 379 7.99 -5.72 -11.27
N GLN A 380 6.81 -5.13 -11.20
CA GLN A 380 5.76 -5.48 -10.24
C GLN A 380 4.46 -5.72 -11.00
N LEU A 381 3.93 -6.94 -10.95
CA LEU A 381 2.74 -7.34 -11.72
C LEU A 381 1.73 -8.04 -10.80
N HIS A 382 0.65 -7.34 -10.45
CA HIS A 382 -0.48 -7.86 -9.69
C HIS A 382 -1.71 -7.86 -10.60
N THR A 383 -2.17 -9.05 -10.96
CA THR A 383 -3.46 -9.25 -11.63
C THR A 383 -4.53 -9.62 -10.62
N CYS A 384 -5.76 -9.20 -10.87
CA CYS A 384 -6.92 -9.57 -10.05
C CYS A 384 -7.62 -10.84 -10.56
N GLU A 385 -7.20 -11.40 -11.70
CA GLU A 385 -7.84 -12.59 -12.28
C GLU A 385 -7.24 -13.88 -11.72
N THR A 386 -8.08 -14.90 -11.55
CA THR A 386 -7.81 -16.04 -10.66
C THR A 386 -7.59 -17.37 -11.37
N ALA A 387 -7.73 -17.42 -12.70
CA ALA A 387 -7.60 -18.68 -13.44
C ALA A 387 -6.94 -18.48 -14.82
N GLY A 388 -5.85 -19.22 -15.06
CA GLY A 388 -5.26 -19.37 -16.39
C GLY A 388 -4.29 -18.27 -16.85
N CYS A 389 -4.05 -17.23 -16.03
CA CYS A 389 -3.15 -16.14 -16.42
C CYS A 389 -1.70 -16.62 -16.51
N SER A 390 -1.04 -16.30 -17.62
CA SER A 390 0.37 -16.63 -17.89
C SER A 390 1.21 -15.38 -18.14
N VAL A 391 2.41 -15.35 -17.57
CA VAL A 391 3.39 -14.28 -17.78
C VAL A 391 4.71 -14.88 -18.21
N THR A 392 5.28 -14.36 -19.30
CA THR A 392 6.63 -14.69 -19.76
C THR A 392 7.47 -13.43 -19.81
N LEU A 393 8.60 -13.40 -19.09
CA LEU A 393 9.51 -12.25 -19.01
C LEU A 393 10.83 -12.59 -19.69
N ARG A 394 11.30 -11.72 -20.58
CA ARG A 394 12.66 -11.76 -21.16
C ARG A 394 13.31 -10.40 -20.95
N THR A 395 13.97 -10.25 -19.82
CA THR A 395 14.45 -8.97 -19.30
C THR A 395 15.82 -9.16 -18.62
N PRO A 396 16.93 -9.18 -19.39
CA PRO A 396 18.25 -9.62 -18.90
C PRO A 396 18.86 -8.75 -17.79
N LYS A 397 18.36 -7.52 -17.62
CA LYS A 397 18.81 -6.58 -16.58
C LYS A 397 17.89 -6.56 -15.35
N LEU A 398 16.93 -7.47 -15.26
CA LEU A 398 15.94 -7.50 -14.17
C LEU A 398 16.62 -7.82 -12.85
N GLN A 399 16.38 -6.96 -11.85
CA GLN A 399 16.96 -7.08 -10.51
C GLN A 399 15.89 -7.38 -9.46
N HIS A 400 14.68 -6.83 -9.63
CA HIS A 400 13.58 -6.99 -8.69
C HIS A 400 12.32 -7.39 -9.45
N LEU A 401 11.72 -8.51 -9.03
CA LEU A 401 10.49 -9.04 -9.59
C LEU A 401 9.50 -9.38 -8.48
N GLU A 402 8.31 -8.81 -8.55
CA GLU A 402 7.19 -9.09 -7.66
C GLU A 402 5.94 -9.44 -8.47
N LEU A 403 5.33 -10.59 -8.19
CA LEU A 403 4.22 -11.15 -8.94
C LEU A 403 3.06 -11.53 -8.02
N SER A 404 1.83 -11.28 -8.46
CA SER A 404 0.61 -11.69 -7.78
C SER A 404 -0.51 -12.00 -8.76
N GLY A 405 -1.28 -13.05 -8.49
CA GLY A 405 -2.41 -13.50 -9.31
C GLY A 405 -2.05 -14.28 -10.60
N TRP A 406 -0.79 -14.68 -10.80
CA TRP A 406 -0.37 -15.43 -11.99
C TRP A 406 -0.36 -16.93 -11.76
N ALA A 407 -0.93 -17.71 -12.69
CA ALA A 407 -0.94 -19.16 -12.64
C ALA A 407 0.33 -19.77 -13.26
N TRP A 408 0.82 -19.19 -14.36
CA TRP A 408 1.99 -19.68 -15.08
C TRP A 408 3.02 -18.57 -15.21
N ILE A 409 4.20 -18.74 -14.60
CA ILE A 409 5.25 -17.74 -14.55
C ILE A 409 6.49 -18.29 -15.24
N ARG A 410 6.94 -17.66 -16.32
CA ARG A 410 8.23 -17.96 -16.96
C ARG A 410 9.12 -16.73 -16.95
N VAL A 411 10.34 -16.87 -16.45
CA VAL A 411 11.32 -15.78 -16.41
C VAL A 411 12.63 -16.28 -17.02
N HIS A 412 12.99 -15.69 -18.16
CA HIS A 412 14.27 -15.94 -18.82
C HIS A 412 15.32 -14.93 -18.38
N ASP A 413 16.60 -15.25 -18.61
CA ASP A 413 17.75 -14.36 -18.39
C ASP A 413 17.83 -13.81 -16.95
N THR A 414 17.81 -14.72 -15.96
CA THR A 414 17.71 -14.39 -14.53
C THR A 414 19.05 -14.05 -13.85
N ASP A 415 20.14 -13.89 -14.62
CA ASP A 415 21.50 -13.70 -14.10
C ASP A 415 21.66 -12.46 -13.20
N CYS A 416 20.83 -11.45 -13.38
CA CYS A 416 20.85 -10.20 -12.61
C CYS A 416 19.81 -10.15 -11.48
N LEU A 417 18.95 -11.17 -11.35
CA LEU A 417 17.80 -11.16 -10.45
C LEU A 417 18.26 -11.26 -9.00
N LYS A 418 18.01 -10.20 -8.22
CA LYS A 418 18.39 -10.10 -6.79
C LYS A 418 17.23 -10.37 -5.85
N THR A 419 16.03 -9.99 -6.25
CA THR A 419 14.81 -10.16 -5.45
C THR A 419 13.72 -10.77 -6.30
N PHE A 420 13.18 -11.88 -5.83
CA PHE A 420 12.01 -12.52 -6.42
C PHE A 420 10.94 -12.70 -5.35
N SER A 421 9.72 -12.23 -5.64
CA SER A 421 8.59 -12.30 -4.73
C SER A 421 7.33 -12.76 -5.46
N ILE A 422 6.64 -13.75 -4.89
CA ILE A 422 5.29 -14.15 -5.29
C ILE A 422 4.37 -13.93 -4.11
N ILE A 423 3.34 -13.09 -4.28
CA ILE A 423 2.44 -12.66 -3.19
C ILE A 423 1.00 -12.96 -3.58
N GLU A 424 0.19 -13.45 -2.63
CA GLU A 424 -1.27 -13.57 -2.72
C GLU A 424 -1.71 -14.17 -4.07
N SER A 425 -1.17 -15.32 -4.46
CA SER A 425 -1.69 -16.00 -5.65
C SER A 425 -3.11 -16.49 -5.34
N SER A 426 -4.09 -15.85 -5.96
CA SER A 426 -5.47 -16.34 -6.05
C SER A 426 -5.55 -17.68 -6.78
N CYS A 427 -4.53 -18.01 -7.56
CA CYS A 427 -4.36 -19.28 -8.26
C CYS A 427 -3.92 -20.39 -7.28
N VAL A 428 -4.51 -21.58 -7.46
CA VAL A 428 -4.06 -22.82 -6.81
C VAL A 428 -2.75 -23.24 -7.46
N ALA A 429 -1.66 -23.25 -6.70
CA ALA A 429 -0.33 -23.74 -7.09
C ALA A 429 0.24 -23.12 -8.39
N PRO A 430 0.86 -21.92 -8.32
CA PRO A 430 1.48 -21.31 -9.49
C PRO A 430 2.63 -22.18 -10.03
N MET A 431 2.63 -22.44 -11.33
CA MET A 431 3.73 -23.10 -12.00
C MET A 431 4.78 -22.07 -12.36
N VAL A 432 6.01 -22.25 -11.87
CA VAL A 432 7.08 -21.26 -12.04
C VAL A 432 8.31 -21.88 -12.68
N GLU A 433 8.72 -21.31 -13.80
CA GLU A 433 9.93 -21.64 -14.55
C GLU A 433 10.85 -20.42 -14.52
N LEU A 434 11.86 -20.46 -13.67
CA LEU A 434 12.98 -19.51 -13.70
C LEU A 434 14.11 -20.08 -14.55
N GLY A 435 14.90 -19.19 -15.16
CA GLY A 435 16.08 -19.57 -15.93
C GLY A 435 17.10 -20.39 -15.12
N ASP A 436 18.06 -20.99 -15.81
CA ASP A 436 18.96 -21.98 -15.21
C ASP A 436 19.96 -21.42 -14.18
N ASN A 437 20.04 -20.09 -14.04
CA ASN A 437 21.00 -19.41 -13.19
C ASN A 437 20.33 -18.34 -12.30
N LEU A 438 20.35 -18.56 -10.98
CA LEU A 438 19.86 -17.64 -9.95
C LEU A 438 20.97 -17.21 -8.97
N MET A 439 22.21 -17.18 -9.44
CA MET A 439 23.37 -16.90 -8.59
C MET A 439 23.42 -15.48 -8.02
N ALA A 440 22.66 -14.53 -8.58
CA ALA A 440 22.54 -13.18 -8.02
C ALA A 440 21.42 -13.03 -6.99
N LEU A 441 20.59 -14.07 -6.77
CA LEU A 441 19.39 -13.96 -5.93
C LEU A 441 19.78 -13.84 -4.45
N GLU A 442 19.46 -12.69 -3.86
CA GLU A 442 19.73 -12.37 -2.45
C GLU A 442 18.46 -12.54 -1.59
N SER A 443 17.27 -12.39 -2.18
CA SER A 443 15.99 -12.47 -1.48
C SER A 443 14.96 -13.24 -2.30
N LEU A 444 14.37 -14.26 -1.67
CA LEU A 444 13.29 -15.08 -2.20
C LEU A 444 12.09 -15.02 -1.24
N SER A 445 10.95 -14.52 -1.73
CA SER A 445 9.69 -14.51 -0.98
C SER A 445 8.60 -15.26 -1.73
N VAL A 446 7.98 -16.24 -1.07
CA VAL A 446 6.83 -16.98 -1.60
C VAL A 446 5.74 -16.95 -0.55
N GLU A 447 4.76 -16.08 -0.76
CA GLU A 447 3.64 -15.78 0.14
C GLU A 447 2.32 -16.10 -0.57
N VAL A 448 2.08 -17.39 -0.82
CA VAL A 448 0.91 -17.88 -1.58
C VAL A 448 0.01 -18.77 -0.76
N TYR A 449 -1.20 -19.06 -1.25
CA TYR A 449 -2.09 -19.99 -0.54
C TYR A 449 -1.55 -21.42 -0.60
N GLU A 450 -1.20 -21.88 -1.81
CA GLU A 450 -0.67 -23.22 -2.09
C GLU A 450 0.43 -23.16 -3.16
N CYS A 451 1.48 -23.97 -3.01
CA CYS A 451 2.55 -24.13 -4.00
C CYS A 451 3.11 -25.56 -3.99
N HIS A 452 3.59 -26.03 -5.14
CA HIS A 452 4.32 -27.30 -5.23
C HIS A 452 5.74 -27.14 -4.69
N TRP A 453 6.13 -28.02 -3.77
CA TRP A 453 7.46 -28.01 -3.17
C TRP A 453 8.61 -28.21 -4.18
N GLU A 454 8.35 -28.97 -5.26
CA GLU A 454 9.31 -29.18 -6.35
C GLU A 454 9.75 -27.87 -7.02
N VAL A 455 8.82 -26.92 -7.17
CA VAL A 455 9.13 -25.59 -7.73
C VAL A 455 10.10 -24.85 -6.82
N ILE A 456 9.85 -24.87 -5.51
CA ILE A 456 10.64 -24.17 -4.50
C ILE A 456 12.04 -24.79 -4.37
N THR A 457 12.13 -26.11 -4.32
CA THR A 457 13.42 -26.83 -4.26
C THR A 457 14.26 -26.60 -5.50
N LYS A 458 13.65 -26.60 -6.69
CA LYS A 458 14.33 -26.27 -7.94
C LYS A 458 14.93 -24.85 -7.90
N MET A 459 14.15 -23.85 -7.46
CA MET A 459 14.64 -22.47 -7.32
C MET A 459 15.78 -22.36 -6.31
N LEU A 460 15.62 -22.95 -5.14
CA LEU A 460 16.62 -22.87 -4.07
C LEU A 460 17.92 -23.59 -4.45
N ARG A 461 17.86 -24.73 -5.17
CA ARG A 461 19.05 -25.39 -5.72
C ARG A 461 19.84 -24.48 -6.67
N GLN A 462 19.16 -23.60 -7.40
CA GLN A 462 19.77 -22.64 -8.32
C GLN A 462 20.25 -21.34 -7.62
N ALA A 463 19.74 -21.03 -6.43
CA ALA A 463 19.88 -19.73 -5.75
C ALA A 463 20.79 -19.79 -4.51
N THR A 464 22.06 -20.16 -4.68
CA THR A 464 22.99 -20.39 -3.54
C THR A 464 23.38 -19.15 -2.72
N GLN A 465 23.04 -17.95 -3.18
CA GLN A 465 23.42 -16.67 -2.55
C GLN A 465 22.31 -16.04 -1.70
N VAL A 466 21.19 -16.73 -1.49
CA VAL A 466 20.03 -16.20 -0.76
C VAL A 466 20.42 -15.86 0.69
N LYS A 467 20.08 -14.63 1.08
CA LYS A 467 20.21 -14.09 2.44
C LYS A 467 18.88 -14.01 3.15
N HIS A 468 17.80 -13.74 2.41
CA HIS A 468 16.46 -13.61 2.95
C HIS A 468 15.53 -14.62 2.28
N LEU A 469 14.97 -15.53 3.08
CA LEU A 469 14.02 -16.54 2.62
C LEU A 469 12.70 -16.41 3.38
N THR A 470 11.62 -16.18 2.64
CA THR A 470 10.25 -16.19 3.18
C THR A 470 9.45 -17.27 2.47
N LEU A 471 8.95 -18.23 3.24
CA LEU A 471 8.08 -19.32 2.81
C LEU A 471 6.77 -19.24 3.61
N ASP A 472 5.86 -18.40 3.14
CA ASP A 472 4.58 -18.14 3.78
C ASP A 472 3.44 -18.78 2.98
N MET A 473 3.47 -20.12 2.86
CA MET A 473 2.56 -20.89 2.00
C MET A 473 1.99 -22.14 2.65
N GLY A 474 0.80 -22.55 2.20
CA GLY A 474 0.32 -23.92 2.33
C GLY A 474 0.96 -24.82 1.27
N ILE A 475 1.04 -26.11 1.55
CA ILE A 475 1.59 -27.09 0.62
C ILE A 475 0.44 -27.99 0.17
N THR A 476 0.27 -28.10 -1.15
CA THR A 476 -0.86 -28.84 -1.75
C THR A 476 -0.81 -30.31 -1.32
N PRO A 477 -1.92 -30.88 -0.80
CA PRO A 477 -2.00 -32.30 -0.43
C PRO A 477 -1.65 -33.20 -1.63
N GLY A 478 -0.76 -34.17 -1.44
CA GLY A 478 -0.32 -35.08 -2.52
C GLY A 478 0.86 -34.57 -3.35
N SER A 479 1.35 -33.33 -3.13
CA SER A 479 2.71 -33.00 -3.55
C SER A 479 3.69 -33.82 -2.70
N PHE A 480 4.25 -34.86 -3.30
CA PHE A 480 5.28 -35.66 -2.65
C PHE A 480 6.45 -34.73 -2.35
N PHE A 481 6.81 -34.58 -1.09
CA PHE A 481 8.19 -34.27 -0.78
C PHE A 481 9.00 -35.46 -1.30
N PRO A 482 10.01 -35.24 -2.14
CA PRO A 482 10.92 -36.32 -2.47
C PRO A 482 11.51 -36.85 -1.15
N GLU A 483 11.41 -38.16 -0.93
CA GLU A 483 11.88 -38.86 0.28
C GLU A 483 13.38 -38.58 0.61
N THR A 484 14.09 -37.94 -0.32
CA THR A 484 15.54 -37.71 -0.32
C THR A 484 15.98 -36.26 -0.08
N ASP A 485 15.09 -35.27 -0.07
CA ASP A 485 15.45 -33.85 0.13
C ASP A 485 15.03 -33.34 1.52
N ASN A 486 15.92 -33.51 2.50
CA ASN A 486 15.72 -32.94 3.82
C ASN A 486 15.85 -31.40 3.76
N PHE A 487 14.89 -30.67 4.32
CA PHE A 487 14.95 -29.20 4.40
C PHE A 487 16.20 -28.69 5.12
N LEU A 488 16.74 -29.47 6.05
CA LEU A 488 18.01 -29.14 6.67
C LEU A 488 19.17 -29.21 5.66
N ASP A 489 19.14 -30.12 4.70
CA ASP A 489 20.12 -30.18 3.62
C ASP A 489 19.96 -29.03 2.63
N LEU A 490 18.72 -28.55 2.43
CA LEU A 490 18.48 -27.31 1.72
C LEU A 490 19.08 -26.11 2.46
N LEU A 491 18.97 -26.04 3.79
CA LEU A 491 19.62 -24.97 4.56
C LEU A 491 21.15 -25.08 4.53
N LYS A 492 21.73 -26.30 4.45
CA LYS A 492 23.19 -26.51 4.26
C LYS A 492 23.70 -25.84 3.00
N THR A 493 22.93 -25.88 1.92
CA THR A 493 23.35 -25.31 0.64
C THR A 493 23.26 -23.78 0.59
N HIS A 494 22.74 -23.13 1.65
CA HIS A 494 22.54 -21.68 1.75
C HIS A 494 23.28 -21.07 2.96
N PRO A 495 24.62 -21.10 2.99
CA PRO A 495 25.41 -20.64 4.14
C PRO A 495 25.31 -19.14 4.41
N LYS A 496 24.79 -18.34 3.46
CA LYS A 496 24.61 -16.89 3.58
C LYS A 496 23.24 -16.48 4.12
N LEU A 497 22.38 -17.44 4.46
CA LEU A 497 21.04 -17.15 4.95
C LEU A 497 21.11 -16.40 6.28
N GLU A 498 20.55 -15.18 6.32
CA GLU A 498 20.51 -14.28 7.47
C GLU A 498 19.10 -14.20 8.08
N PHE A 499 18.06 -14.30 7.24
CA PHE A 499 16.66 -14.19 7.64
C PHE A 499 15.83 -15.36 7.07
N LEU A 500 15.03 -16.00 7.92
CA LEU A 500 14.14 -17.10 7.55
C LEU A 500 12.73 -16.86 8.10
N ARG A 501 11.71 -16.84 7.24
CA ARG A 501 10.29 -16.81 7.62
C ARG A 501 9.56 -18.06 7.11
N ILE A 502 8.80 -18.73 7.98
CA ILE A 502 8.05 -19.96 7.65
C ILE A 502 6.64 -19.94 8.26
N ARG A 503 5.62 -20.43 7.55
CA ARG A 503 4.24 -20.67 8.04
C ARG A 503 3.99 -22.13 8.44
N ASP A 504 3.04 -22.38 9.32
CA ASP A 504 2.57 -23.72 9.73
C ASP A 504 2.37 -24.73 8.60
N GLY A 505 1.74 -24.34 7.49
CA GLY A 505 1.53 -25.26 6.36
C GLY A 505 2.83 -25.77 5.74
N THR A 506 3.89 -24.97 5.81
CA THR A 506 5.24 -25.39 5.41
C THR A 506 5.84 -26.33 6.47
N ILE A 507 5.73 -26.00 7.75
CA ILE A 507 6.20 -26.83 8.88
C ILE A 507 5.58 -28.23 8.85
N ASP A 508 4.29 -28.32 8.58
CA ASP A 508 3.58 -29.59 8.48
C ASP A 508 4.16 -30.51 7.41
N ALA A 509 4.52 -29.95 6.25
CA ALA A 509 5.11 -30.76 5.19
C ALA A 509 6.59 -31.09 5.47
N LEU A 510 7.31 -30.18 6.13
CA LEU A 510 8.68 -30.44 6.59
C LEU A 510 8.75 -31.60 7.58
N CYS A 511 7.78 -31.72 8.50
CA CYS A 511 7.79 -32.74 9.54
C CYS A 511 7.14 -34.08 9.13
N LYS A 512 6.38 -34.13 8.03
CA LYS A 512 5.80 -35.40 7.50
C LYS A 512 6.87 -36.35 6.96
N ASN A 513 8.00 -35.84 6.48
CA ASN A 513 9.14 -36.66 6.09
C ASN A 513 9.96 -36.95 7.35
N HIS A 514 9.99 -38.20 7.78
CA HIS A 514 10.67 -38.61 9.02
C HIS A 514 12.15 -38.23 9.02
N ILE A 515 12.50 -37.07 9.58
CA ILE A 515 13.86 -36.73 10.01
C ILE A 515 14.10 -37.42 11.36
N LYS A 516 13.98 -38.76 11.39
CA LYS A 516 14.22 -39.50 12.62
C LYS A 516 15.67 -39.86 12.84
N ASN A 517 16.56 -39.80 11.84
CA ASN A 517 17.96 -40.15 12.07
C ASN A 517 18.90 -39.47 11.07
N VAL A 518 20.08 -39.10 11.57
CA VAL A 518 21.28 -38.67 10.82
C VAL A 518 21.25 -37.22 10.31
N VAL A 519 21.28 -36.26 11.24
CA VAL A 519 21.97 -34.99 10.96
C VAL A 519 23.29 -35.05 11.71
N ASP A 520 24.38 -35.06 10.94
CA ASP A 520 25.74 -35.05 11.48
C ASP A 520 25.90 -33.88 12.48
N SER A 521 26.55 -34.16 13.61
CA SER A 521 26.87 -33.16 14.64
C SER A 521 27.68 -31.95 14.13
N SER A 522 28.24 -32.07 12.91
CA SER A 522 28.94 -31.04 12.18
C SER A 522 28.05 -30.02 11.46
N PHE A 523 26.73 -30.21 11.42
CA PHE A 523 25.82 -29.30 10.73
C PHE A 523 25.72 -27.94 11.44
N VAL A 524 25.94 -26.86 10.70
CA VAL A 524 25.84 -25.47 11.20
C VAL A 524 25.17 -24.60 10.14
N ILE A 525 24.32 -23.68 10.57
CA ILE A 525 23.74 -22.60 9.76
C ILE A 525 24.45 -21.30 10.16
N PRO A 526 25.53 -20.92 9.46
CA PRO A 526 26.56 -20.04 10.02
C PRO A 526 26.21 -18.56 10.03
N CYS A 527 25.17 -18.12 9.33
CA CYS A 527 24.80 -16.71 9.19
C CYS A 527 23.37 -16.39 9.63
N LEU A 528 22.57 -17.38 10.05
CA LEU A 528 21.15 -17.15 10.36
C LEU A 528 21.04 -16.30 11.62
N GLU A 529 20.50 -15.08 11.49
CA GLU A 529 20.38 -14.10 12.58
C GLU A 529 18.94 -13.97 13.08
N GLU A 530 17.96 -14.01 12.18
CA GLU A 530 16.55 -13.83 12.51
C GLU A 530 15.67 -14.92 11.90
N VAL A 531 14.81 -15.49 12.75
CA VAL A 531 13.81 -16.49 12.35
C VAL A 531 12.42 -15.97 12.71
N VAL A 532 11.47 -16.06 11.78
CA VAL A 532 10.06 -15.73 12.00
C VAL A 532 9.19 -16.94 11.70
N ILE A 533 8.45 -17.42 12.68
CA ILE A 533 7.56 -18.58 12.53
C ILE A 533 6.12 -18.12 12.73
N SER A 534 5.28 -18.35 11.72
CA SER A 534 3.86 -18.00 11.77
C SER A 534 3.02 -19.25 12.05
N VAL A 535 2.39 -19.31 13.22
CA VAL A 535 1.57 -20.42 13.71
C VAL A 535 0.09 -20.05 13.64
N ALA A 536 -0.73 -20.87 12.98
CA ALA A 536 -2.16 -20.68 12.74
C ALA A 536 -3.05 -21.75 13.41
N SER A 537 -2.52 -22.88 13.90
CA SER A 537 -3.36 -23.89 14.57
C SER A 537 -2.70 -24.57 15.79
N ARG A 538 -3.54 -25.07 16.72
CA ARG A 538 -3.09 -25.80 17.92
C ARG A 538 -2.45 -27.16 17.61
N SER A 539 -2.71 -27.74 16.44
CA SER A 539 -2.37 -29.14 16.11
C SER A 539 -0.89 -29.39 15.78
N ASN A 540 0.00 -28.41 16.01
CA ASN A 540 1.38 -28.48 15.55
C ASN A 540 2.45 -28.05 16.57
N ALA A 541 2.09 -27.88 17.85
CA ALA A 541 3.02 -27.39 18.88
C ALA A 541 4.32 -28.21 18.93
N GLU A 542 4.24 -29.54 18.97
CA GLU A 542 5.42 -30.44 18.97
C GLU A 542 6.30 -30.27 17.72
N LYS A 543 5.69 -30.10 16.54
CA LYS A 543 6.43 -29.96 15.28
C LYS A 543 7.11 -28.59 15.18
N VAL A 544 6.43 -27.53 15.62
CA VAL A 544 7.01 -26.18 15.71
C VAL A 544 8.16 -26.18 16.72
N THR A 545 7.97 -26.77 17.91
CA THR A 545 9.01 -26.92 18.93
C THR A 545 10.23 -27.63 18.34
N TRP A 546 10.03 -28.76 17.65
CA TRP A 546 11.12 -29.49 17.02
C TRP A 546 11.88 -28.68 15.96
N VAL A 547 11.17 -27.94 15.09
CA VAL A 547 11.81 -27.06 14.09
C VAL A 547 12.64 -26.00 14.78
N VAL A 548 12.12 -25.40 15.86
CA VAL A 548 12.83 -24.34 16.57
C VAL A 548 14.04 -24.89 17.32
N GLU A 549 13.90 -26.01 18.02
CA GLU A 549 15.02 -26.69 18.68
C GLU A 549 16.11 -27.04 17.68
N SER A 550 15.73 -27.52 16.49
CA SER A 550 16.66 -27.81 15.41
C SER A 550 17.38 -26.53 14.94
N LEU A 551 16.65 -25.45 14.68
CA LEU A 551 17.24 -24.17 14.26
C LEU A 551 18.17 -23.60 15.33
N LEU A 552 17.79 -23.67 16.62
CA LEU A 552 18.62 -23.23 17.74
C LEU A 552 19.88 -24.10 17.91
N LYS A 553 19.75 -25.41 17.72
CA LYS A 553 20.88 -26.35 17.81
C LYS A 553 21.92 -26.09 16.72
N TYR A 554 21.49 -25.76 15.51
CA TYR A 554 22.39 -25.62 14.36
C TYR A 554 22.73 -24.16 14.00
N GLY A 555 21.97 -23.18 14.47
CA GLY A 555 22.14 -21.75 14.21
C GLY A 555 22.93 -21.04 15.30
N ASN A 556 24.25 -20.97 15.16
CA ASN A 556 25.15 -20.37 16.16
C ASN A 556 25.10 -18.83 16.23
N LYS A 557 24.44 -18.15 15.27
CA LYS A 557 24.31 -16.69 15.20
C LYS A 557 22.88 -16.18 15.36
N ILE A 558 21.93 -17.04 15.73
CA ILE A 558 20.53 -16.62 15.91
C ILE A 558 20.46 -15.61 17.05
N LYS A 559 20.08 -14.38 16.72
CA LYS A 559 19.89 -13.28 17.68
C LYS A 559 18.43 -13.12 18.06
N LYS A 560 17.51 -13.51 17.18
CA LYS A 560 16.08 -13.22 17.30
C LYS A 560 15.24 -14.34 16.70
N ILE A 561 14.30 -14.85 17.48
CA ILE A 561 13.23 -15.74 17.01
C ILE A 561 11.90 -15.05 17.33
N ASN A 562 11.12 -14.75 16.30
CA ASN A 562 9.76 -14.23 16.46
C ASN A 562 8.77 -15.32 16.14
N MET A 563 7.81 -15.52 17.03
CA MET A 563 6.68 -16.39 16.78
C MET A 563 5.44 -15.53 16.65
N ILE A 564 4.78 -15.62 15.49
CA ILE A 564 3.54 -14.94 15.19
C ILE A 564 2.44 -15.98 15.32
N VAL A 565 1.75 -15.99 16.45
CA VAL A 565 0.58 -16.85 16.64
C VAL A 565 -0.64 -16.11 16.12
N LYS A 566 -1.18 -16.54 14.98
CA LYS A 566 -2.49 -16.11 14.47
C LYS A 566 -3.56 -16.86 15.25
N ALA A 567 -3.94 -16.33 16.42
CA ALA A 567 -4.89 -16.95 17.32
C ALA A 567 -6.25 -17.19 16.64
N CYS A 568 -6.67 -18.45 16.56
CA CYS A 568 -8.08 -18.80 16.66
C CYS A 568 -8.45 -18.70 18.14
N THR A 569 -9.10 -17.61 18.54
CA THR A 569 -9.86 -17.41 19.80
C THR A 569 -9.40 -18.26 21.01
N GLY A 570 -8.52 -17.69 21.86
CA GLY A 570 -8.23 -18.21 23.21
C GLY A 570 -6.80 -17.92 23.67
N ASP A 571 -6.66 -17.16 24.76
CA ASP A 571 -5.37 -16.72 25.33
C ASP A 571 -4.52 -17.86 25.93
N ASP A 572 -5.12 -19.02 26.24
CA ASP A 572 -4.45 -20.16 26.91
C ASP A 572 -3.31 -20.83 26.11
N TYR A 573 -3.22 -20.61 24.79
CA TYR A 573 -2.26 -21.31 23.93
C TYR A 573 -0.81 -20.81 24.07
N LEU A 574 -0.61 -19.52 24.36
CA LEU A 574 0.74 -18.94 24.46
C LEU A 574 1.45 -19.38 25.74
N ASP A 575 0.71 -19.60 26.82
CA ASP A 575 1.26 -20.01 28.10
C ASP A 575 1.61 -21.51 28.08
N GLU A 576 0.76 -22.37 27.51
CA GLU A 576 1.06 -23.81 27.33
C GLU A 576 2.25 -24.05 26.38
N PHE A 577 2.41 -23.23 25.34
CA PHE A 577 3.55 -23.29 24.42
C PHE A 577 4.85 -22.79 25.06
N ARG A 578 4.80 -21.76 25.92
CA ARG A 578 5.96 -21.28 26.69
C ARG A 578 6.46 -22.33 27.67
N ASP A 579 5.55 -23.07 28.31
CA ASP A 579 5.89 -24.11 29.27
C ASP A 579 6.57 -25.33 28.60
N GLN A 580 6.32 -25.57 27.31
CA GLN A 580 6.91 -26.68 26.55
C GLN A 580 8.30 -26.39 25.96
N ILE A 581 8.80 -25.15 26.02
CA ILE A 581 10.15 -24.81 25.52
C ILE A 581 11.01 -24.14 26.62
N PRO A 582 11.60 -24.93 27.54
CA PRO A 582 12.37 -24.42 28.68
C PRO A 582 13.61 -23.60 28.29
N SER A 583 14.12 -23.75 27.07
CA SER A 583 15.34 -23.06 26.57
C SER A 583 15.10 -21.65 26.03
N MET A 584 13.86 -21.16 25.99
CA MET A 584 13.47 -19.88 25.37
C MET A 584 13.36 -18.68 26.32
N ALA A 585 13.67 -18.83 27.60
CA ALA A 585 13.46 -17.79 28.62
C ALA A 585 14.10 -16.42 28.29
N ASP A 586 15.14 -16.38 27.45
CA ASP A 586 15.85 -15.16 27.04
C ASP A 586 15.36 -14.52 25.72
N LEU A 587 14.41 -15.13 25.00
CA LEU A 587 13.89 -14.64 23.71
C LEU A 587 12.47 -14.10 23.88
N ARG A 588 12.25 -12.79 23.67
CA ARG A 588 10.91 -12.17 23.79
C ARG A 588 10.04 -12.46 22.56
N PRO A 589 8.93 -13.20 22.67
CA PRO A 589 7.93 -13.26 21.60
C PRO A 589 7.29 -11.87 21.43
N VAL A 590 7.34 -11.32 20.21
CA VAL A 590 6.61 -10.10 19.86
C VAL A 590 5.25 -10.52 19.31
N VAL A 591 4.21 -10.40 20.14
CA VAL A 591 2.81 -10.56 19.72
C VAL A 591 2.39 -9.28 18.99
N SER A 592 2.18 -9.35 17.66
CA SER A 592 1.55 -8.26 16.91
C SER A 592 0.03 -8.43 16.94
N ASN A 593 -0.66 -7.60 17.72
CA ASN A 593 -2.13 -7.53 17.75
C ASN A 593 -2.70 -6.77 16.53
N ASP A 594 -2.33 -7.19 15.32
CA ASP A 594 -2.98 -6.72 14.09
C ASP A 594 -4.15 -7.63 13.68
N ALA A 595 -4.77 -8.31 14.65
CA ALA A 595 -5.97 -9.11 14.42
C ALA A 595 -7.16 -8.17 14.15
N PRO A 596 -7.95 -8.40 13.07
CA PRO A 596 -9.29 -7.80 12.97
C PRO A 596 -10.10 -8.16 14.22
N SER A 597 -11.10 -7.34 14.58
CA SER A 597 -11.99 -7.67 15.70
C SER A 597 -12.53 -9.11 15.56
N PRO A 598 -12.86 -9.80 16.67
CA PRO A 598 -13.38 -11.18 16.63
C PRO A 598 -14.57 -11.35 15.66
N GLU A 599 -15.37 -10.30 15.49
CA GLU A 599 -16.47 -10.20 14.52
C GLU A 599 -15.96 -10.19 13.07
N LEU A 600 -14.92 -9.40 12.74
CA LEU A 600 -14.27 -9.46 11.42
C LEU A 600 -13.56 -10.80 11.18
N ALA A 601 -12.93 -11.39 12.20
CA ALA A 601 -12.24 -12.68 12.07
C ALA A 601 -13.23 -13.83 11.79
N PHE A 602 -14.38 -13.83 12.49
CA PHE A 602 -15.49 -14.74 12.20
C PHE A 602 -16.03 -14.50 10.78
N HIS A 603 -16.26 -13.24 10.40
CA HIS A 603 -16.70 -12.90 9.04
C HIS A 603 -15.72 -13.36 7.95
N PHE A 604 -14.41 -13.18 8.13
CA PHE A 604 -13.41 -13.65 7.16
C PHE A 604 -13.33 -15.19 7.10
N ALA A 605 -13.52 -15.89 8.22
CA ALA A 605 -13.55 -17.35 8.24
C ALA A 605 -14.79 -17.91 7.51
N THR A 606 -15.96 -17.34 7.76
CA THR A 606 -17.22 -17.71 7.09
C THR A 606 -17.19 -17.35 5.61
N GLN A 607 -16.63 -16.18 5.25
CA GLN A 607 -16.40 -15.76 3.87
C GLN A 607 -15.44 -16.70 3.12
N ARG A 608 -14.39 -17.17 3.79
CA ARG A 608 -13.39 -18.08 3.23
C ARG A 608 -13.96 -19.48 2.98
N ASP A 609 -14.82 -19.97 3.87
CA ASP A 609 -15.52 -21.25 3.68
C ASP A 609 -16.55 -21.16 2.55
N LEU A 610 -17.29 -20.04 2.47
CA LEU A 610 -18.25 -19.79 1.40
C LEU A 610 -17.57 -19.70 0.02
N MET A 611 -16.46 -18.96 -0.11
CA MET A 611 -15.69 -18.88 -1.35
C MET A 611 -15.09 -20.22 -1.76
N LYS A 612 -14.62 -21.05 -0.80
CA LYS A 612 -14.18 -22.43 -1.09
C LYS A 612 -15.31 -23.27 -1.68
N LYS A 613 -16.50 -23.25 -1.06
CA LYS A 613 -17.66 -24.01 -1.53
C LYS A 613 -18.14 -23.55 -2.91
N VAL A 614 -18.17 -22.24 -3.15
CA VAL A 614 -18.51 -21.65 -4.46
C VAL A 614 -17.47 -22.02 -5.53
N MET A 615 -16.18 -22.03 -5.21
CA MET A 615 -15.13 -22.45 -6.15
C MET A 615 -15.17 -23.95 -6.46
N ILE A 616 -15.45 -24.80 -5.47
CA ILE A 616 -15.65 -26.25 -5.67
C ILE A 616 -16.86 -26.49 -6.57
N TYR A 617 -17.97 -25.79 -6.34
CA TYR A 617 -19.16 -25.87 -7.19
C TYR A 617 -18.86 -25.42 -8.63
N ARG A 618 -18.19 -24.28 -8.81
CA ARG A 618 -17.82 -23.75 -10.13
C ARG A 618 -16.86 -24.67 -10.89
N HIS A 619 -15.95 -25.35 -10.19
CA HIS A 619 -15.04 -26.33 -10.78
C HIS A 619 -15.74 -27.65 -11.14
N LYS A 620 -16.67 -28.12 -10.30
CA LYS A 620 -17.38 -29.39 -10.48
C LYS A 620 -18.48 -29.34 -11.56
N TYR A 621 -19.06 -28.16 -11.81
CA TYR A 621 -20.22 -28.02 -12.72
C TYR A 621 -19.98 -27.19 -14.00
N GLY A 622 -18.78 -26.60 -14.18
CA GLY A 622 -18.20 -26.10 -15.45
C GLY A 622 -18.94 -25.02 -16.27
N GLU A 623 -18.23 -23.97 -16.70
CA GLU A 623 -18.54 -23.19 -17.93
C GLU A 623 -17.25 -22.60 -18.55
N TYR A 624 -17.01 -22.87 -19.84
CA TYR A 624 -16.19 -22.04 -20.73
C TYR A 624 -17.11 -20.96 -21.35
N PRO A 625 -16.65 -19.70 -21.55
CA PRO A 625 -17.41 -18.73 -22.32
C PRO A 625 -17.18 -18.95 -23.83
N THR A 626 -18.16 -19.50 -24.53
CA THR A 626 -18.26 -19.35 -26.00
C THR A 626 -18.98 -18.05 -26.34
N THR A 627 -18.38 -17.23 -27.20
CA THR A 627 -18.88 -15.90 -27.61
C THR A 627 -19.95 -15.95 -28.72
N ASP A 628 -20.70 -17.04 -28.86
CA ASP A 628 -21.71 -17.19 -29.91
C ASP A 628 -23.15 -17.04 -29.36
N PRO A 629 -23.88 -15.96 -29.74
CA PRO A 629 -25.27 -15.77 -29.32
C PRO A 629 -26.25 -16.81 -29.86
N GLN A 630 -25.89 -17.64 -30.85
CA GLN A 630 -26.82 -18.61 -31.46
C GLN A 630 -26.93 -19.95 -30.71
N VAL A 631 -25.98 -20.27 -29.83
CA VAL A 631 -26.05 -21.49 -29.00
C VAL A 631 -27.10 -21.35 -27.87
N TRP A 632 -27.43 -20.12 -27.48
CA TRP A 632 -28.39 -19.84 -26.40
C TRP A 632 -29.84 -20.19 -26.77
N ASN A 633 -30.20 -20.14 -28.05
CA ASN A 633 -31.56 -20.49 -28.48
C ASN A 633 -31.79 -22.00 -28.67
N ALA A 634 -30.75 -22.83 -28.52
CA ALA A 634 -30.85 -24.28 -28.70
C ALA A 634 -30.96 -25.06 -27.38
N PHE A 635 -30.86 -24.40 -26.23
CA PHE A 635 -30.98 -25.02 -24.90
C PHE A 635 -32.34 -24.80 -24.22
N ASP A 636 -33.32 -24.26 -24.96
CA ASP A 636 -34.63 -23.84 -24.40
C ASP A 636 -35.69 -24.95 -24.34
N ASP A 637 -35.38 -26.17 -24.81
CA ASP A 637 -36.31 -27.31 -24.77
C ASP A 637 -35.71 -28.47 -23.94
N GLY A 638 -35.90 -28.46 -22.61
CA GLY A 638 -35.70 -29.70 -21.84
C GLY A 638 -35.35 -29.62 -20.34
N GLY A 639 -35.29 -28.45 -19.71
CA GLY A 639 -35.01 -28.33 -18.27
C GLY A 639 -36.26 -28.12 -17.42
N THR A 640 -36.42 -28.87 -16.32
CA THR A 640 -37.47 -28.64 -15.33
C THR A 640 -37.37 -27.24 -14.72
N VAL A 641 -38.51 -26.57 -14.60
CA VAL A 641 -38.69 -25.13 -14.35
C VAL A 641 -38.08 -24.63 -13.02
N ASP A 642 -37.78 -25.52 -12.07
CA ASP A 642 -37.26 -25.13 -10.75
C ASP A 642 -35.75 -24.84 -10.72
N ASN A 643 -34.94 -25.50 -11.55
CA ASN A 643 -33.48 -25.33 -11.54
C ASN A 643 -33.01 -24.01 -12.18
N MET A 644 -33.75 -23.48 -13.17
CA MET A 644 -33.45 -22.17 -13.77
C MET A 644 -33.74 -21.02 -12.79
N SER A 645 -34.79 -21.13 -11.98
CA SER A 645 -35.17 -20.15 -10.97
C SER A 645 -34.10 -20.01 -9.88
N MET A 646 -33.55 -21.14 -9.42
CA MET A 646 -32.50 -21.17 -8.39
C MET A 646 -31.18 -20.55 -8.89
N ARG A 647 -30.74 -20.85 -10.12
CA ARG A 647 -29.51 -20.27 -10.70
C ARG A 647 -29.62 -18.76 -10.91
N ALA A 648 -30.77 -18.27 -11.38
CA ALA A 648 -31.02 -16.83 -11.55
C ALA A 648 -31.04 -16.11 -10.20
N ARG A 649 -31.64 -16.73 -9.17
CA ARG A 649 -31.74 -16.17 -7.82
C ARG A 649 -30.41 -16.17 -7.07
N LEU A 650 -29.60 -17.22 -7.22
CA LEU A 650 -28.23 -17.27 -6.67
C LEU A 650 -27.33 -16.20 -7.33
N ARG A 651 -27.47 -15.99 -8.64
CA ARG A 651 -26.74 -14.94 -9.37
C ARG A 651 -27.13 -13.54 -8.86
N TYR A 652 -28.42 -13.27 -8.69
CA TYR A 652 -28.93 -12.00 -8.13
C TYR A 652 -28.39 -11.72 -6.72
N LEU A 653 -28.42 -12.71 -5.82
CA LEU A 653 -27.92 -12.56 -4.44
C LEU A 653 -26.39 -12.42 -4.36
N LEU A 654 -25.65 -13.08 -5.26
CA LEU A 654 -24.21 -12.87 -5.36
C LEU A 654 -23.88 -11.46 -5.85
N ASP A 655 -24.60 -10.95 -6.84
CA ASP A 655 -24.44 -9.57 -7.32
C ASP A 655 -24.81 -8.54 -6.24
N GLU A 656 -25.89 -8.77 -5.49
CA GLU A 656 -26.30 -7.93 -4.35
C GLU A 656 -25.29 -7.99 -3.19
N TYR A 657 -24.75 -9.17 -2.89
CA TYR A 657 -23.67 -9.35 -1.90
C TYR A 657 -22.39 -8.59 -2.31
N PHE A 658 -21.99 -8.65 -3.58
CA PHE A 658 -20.81 -7.94 -4.07
C PHE A 658 -20.98 -6.42 -4.06
N ASP A 659 -22.17 -5.90 -4.40
CA ASP A 659 -22.49 -4.47 -4.30
C ASP A 659 -22.47 -3.97 -2.84
N ILE A 660 -23.06 -4.74 -1.91
CA ILE A 660 -23.03 -4.44 -0.48
C ILE A 660 -21.58 -4.51 0.06
N TYR A 661 -20.79 -5.48 -0.38
CA TYR A 661 -19.38 -5.63 0.00
C TYR A 661 -18.53 -4.42 -0.44
N ASP A 662 -18.68 -3.97 -1.69
CA ASP A 662 -17.99 -2.78 -2.20
C ASP A 662 -18.38 -1.53 -1.39
N ARG A 663 -19.65 -1.40 -1.00
CA ARG A 663 -20.12 -0.28 -0.16
C ARG A 663 -19.56 -0.30 1.26
N VAL A 664 -19.40 -1.49 1.86
CA VAL A 664 -18.82 -1.67 3.20
C VAL A 664 -17.30 -1.45 3.19
N GLN A 665 -16.58 -1.91 2.16
CA GLN A 665 -15.15 -1.56 1.96
C GLN A 665 -14.94 -0.04 1.83
N ASN A 666 -15.96 0.67 1.33
CA ASN A 666 -15.97 2.13 1.22
C ASN A 666 -16.46 2.86 2.49
N GLY A 667 -16.69 2.15 3.60
CA GLY A 667 -16.95 2.73 4.92
C GLY A 667 -18.42 3.00 5.27
N GLU A 668 -19.37 2.47 4.50
CA GLU A 668 -20.80 2.51 4.85
C GLU A 668 -21.14 1.44 5.92
N ARG A 669 -21.93 1.79 6.95
CA ARG A 669 -22.44 0.82 7.93
C ARG A 669 -23.75 0.20 7.42
N MET A 670 -23.75 -1.11 7.17
CA MET A 670 -24.96 -1.91 6.87
C MET A 670 -24.93 -3.28 7.57
N GLU A 671 -26.11 -3.87 7.81
CA GLU A 671 -26.27 -5.20 8.42
C GLU A 671 -26.08 -6.31 7.37
N LEU A 672 -24.84 -6.72 7.18
CA LEU A 672 -24.40 -7.84 6.30
C LEU A 672 -24.96 -9.21 6.72
N SER A 673 -25.47 -9.35 7.95
CA SER A 673 -25.92 -10.60 8.54
C SER A 673 -27.13 -11.22 7.82
N GLN A 674 -28.01 -10.41 7.26
CA GLN A 674 -29.25 -10.91 6.65
C GLN A 674 -29.02 -11.53 5.27
N VAL A 675 -28.22 -10.88 4.42
CA VAL A 675 -27.84 -11.42 3.09
C VAL A 675 -26.95 -12.65 3.23
N GLN A 676 -26.09 -12.71 4.25
CA GLN A 676 -25.25 -13.88 4.52
C GLN A 676 -26.07 -15.11 4.97
N MET A 677 -27.11 -14.92 5.77
CA MET A 677 -28.04 -16.00 6.17
C MET A 677 -28.82 -16.54 4.97
N GLU A 678 -29.35 -15.66 4.11
CA GLU A 678 -30.11 -16.08 2.93
C GLU A 678 -29.25 -16.85 1.90
N ILE A 679 -27.98 -16.47 1.73
CA ILE A 679 -27.04 -17.23 0.87
C ILE A 679 -26.70 -18.58 1.50
N TYR A 680 -26.52 -18.64 2.83
CA TYR A 680 -26.16 -19.87 3.53
C TYR A 680 -27.30 -20.90 3.50
N ASP A 681 -28.53 -20.48 3.80
CA ASP A 681 -29.72 -21.35 3.77
C ASP A 681 -29.94 -21.93 2.37
N MET A 682 -29.72 -21.13 1.33
CA MET A 682 -29.89 -21.58 -0.06
C MET A 682 -28.79 -22.56 -0.52
N VAL A 683 -27.53 -22.38 -0.07
CA VAL A 683 -26.45 -23.35 -0.33
C VAL A 683 -26.71 -24.68 0.38
N VAL A 684 -27.36 -24.65 1.54
CA VAL A 684 -27.80 -25.87 2.25
C VAL A 684 -28.96 -26.54 1.51
N GLU A 685 -29.93 -25.77 1.01
CA GLU A 685 -31.07 -26.26 0.22
C GLU A 685 -30.61 -26.96 -1.07
N VAL A 686 -29.71 -26.31 -1.84
CA VAL A 686 -29.09 -26.90 -3.06
C VAL A 686 -28.32 -28.19 -2.77
N ARG A 687 -27.75 -28.32 -1.57
CA ARG A 687 -27.04 -29.54 -1.17
C ARG A 687 -28.02 -30.67 -0.84
N MET A 688 -29.16 -30.37 -0.21
CA MET A 688 -30.16 -31.40 0.09
C MET A 688 -30.84 -31.93 -1.17
N ASP A 689 -31.17 -31.06 -2.12
CA ASP A 689 -31.78 -31.47 -3.40
C ASP A 689 -30.84 -32.33 -4.24
N ALA A 690 -29.52 -32.08 -4.16
CA ALA A 690 -28.51 -32.88 -4.84
C ALA A 690 -28.27 -34.25 -4.17
N GLU A 691 -28.53 -34.37 -2.87
CA GLU A 691 -28.43 -35.63 -2.11
C GLU A 691 -29.72 -36.47 -2.26
N GLU A 692 -30.91 -35.86 -2.44
CA GLU A 692 -32.17 -36.56 -2.72
C GLU A 692 -32.28 -37.10 -4.17
N GLY A 693 -31.68 -36.40 -5.15
CA GLY A 693 -31.65 -36.87 -6.54
C GLY A 693 -30.81 -38.14 -6.77
N LEU A 694 -29.93 -38.51 -5.83
CA LEU A 694 -29.10 -39.72 -5.91
C LEU A 694 -29.80 -40.99 -5.37
N HIS A 695 -31.00 -40.87 -4.79
CA HIS A 695 -31.74 -42.00 -4.21
C HIS A 695 -32.94 -42.48 -5.06
N LEU A 696 -33.18 -41.89 -6.24
CA LEU A 696 -34.36 -42.18 -7.06
C LEU A 696 -34.10 -43.09 -8.28
N ASP A 697 -32.86 -43.51 -8.57
CA ASP A 697 -32.53 -44.30 -9.78
C ASP A 697 -32.42 -45.83 -9.57
N ASP A 698 -32.71 -46.35 -8.36
CA ASP A 698 -32.55 -47.79 -8.06
C ASP A 698 -33.84 -48.64 -8.19
N ASN A 699 -34.91 -48.14 -8.81
CA ASN A 699 -36.12 -48.95 -9.04
C ASN A 699 -36.80 -48.66 -10.39
N LEU A 700 -36.38 -49.37 -11.44
CA LEU A 700 -37.29 -49.78 -12.54
C LEU A 700 -36.74 -51.03 -13.25
N ASP A 701 -37.58 -52.06 -13.18
CA ASP A 701 -37.30 -53.47 -13.43
C ASP A 701 -37.76 -53.90 -14.85
N THR A 702 -36.99 -54.79 -15.47
CA THR A 702 -37.36 -55.96 -16.31
C THR A 702 -38.34 -55.92 -17.51
N SER A 703 -38.00 -56.79 -18.49
CA SER A 703 -38.72 -57.32 -19.67
C SER A 703 -38.60 -56.48 -20.96
N THR A 704 -37.95 -56.95 -22.03
CA THR A 704 -38.38 -58.10 -22.86
C THR A 704 -37.22 -58.66 -23.72
N GLU A 705 -37.21 -59.98 -23.89
CA GLU A 705 -36.27 -60.78 -24.69
C GLU A 705 -36.49 -60.64 -26.22
N ALA A 706 -35.42 -60.74 -27.03
CA ALA A 706 -35.22 -61.82 -28.02
C ALA A 706 -34.00 -61.59 -28.95
N GLU A 707 -33.04 -62.53 -28.82
CA GLU A 707 -32.27 -63.26 -29.84
C GLU A 707 -31.19 -62.62 -30.75
N ASN A 708 -30.03 -63.32 -30.71
CA ASN A 708 -28.92 -63.46 -31.67
C ASN A 708 -27.92 -62.28 -31.75
N GLY A 709 -26.64 -62.37 -31.38
CA GLY A 709 -25.74 -63.51 -31.20
C GLY A 709 -24.51 -63.27 -32.08
N THR A 710 -23.37 -62.89 -31.49
CA THR A 710 -21.97 -63.30 -31.79
C THR A 710 -20.95 -62.33 -31.18
N ASP A 711 -20.08 -62.91 -30.34
CA ASP A 711 -18.65 -62.69 -30.20
C ASP A 711 -18.04 -61.33 -29.79
N SER A 712 -17.72 -61.28 -28.49
CA SER A 712 -16.43 -60.92 -27.88
C SER A 712 -15.53 -59.84 -28.52
N GLU A 713 -15.28 -58.77 -27.79
CA GLU A 713 -13.93 -58.53 -27.22
C GLU A 713 -13.98 -57.51 -26.07
N LYS A 714 -13.37 -57.91 -24.95
CA LYS A 714 -13.09 -57.08 -23.78
C LYS A 714 -11.85 -56.22 -24.05
N THR A 715 -11.88 -54.96 -23.64
CA THR A 715 -10.70 -54.29 -23.09
C THR A 715 -11.11 -53.41 -21.92
N ASP A 716 -10.67 -53.84 -20.74
CA ASP A 716 -10.65 -53.10 -19.48
C ASP A 716 -9.68 -51.91 -19.58
N ILE A 717 -10.07 -50.76 -19.04
CA ILE A 717 -9.16 -49.72 -18.54
C ILE A 717 -9.78 -49.17 -17.24
N ASP A 718 -9.10 -49.46 -16.13
CA ASP A 718 -9.06 -48.62 -14.91
C ASP A 718 -7.75 -47.83 -14.92
#